data_AF-A0A1W5IU17-F1
#
_entry.id   AF-A0A1W5IU17-F1
#
_cell.length_a   1.000
_cell.length_b   1.000
_cell.length_c   1.000
_cell.angle_alpha   90.00
_cell.angle_beta   90.00
_cell.angle_gamma   90.00
#
_symmetry.space_group_name_H-M   'P 1'
#
loop_
_entity.id
_entity.type
_entity.pdbx_description
1 polymer ?
#
loop_
_entity_poly.entity_id
_entity_poly.type
_entity_poly.pdbx_seq_one_letter_code
_entity_poly.pdbx_strand_id
1 'polypeptide(L)'
;FAMSSSSSSPRGCSDRPGIDLLVTGVEASLWLAEQWAGDLKLVFPQLNVQAVSANKVISVLGNARGRIPPTGSTFCRASPSFLAEHHTLCIAVSQSGQTFPTIHAARILNQLLPGRVFALCGAVDTKMALALGQRVALHSPFTRRVFNSCAGGRCAEPPSLVCVALHQTMSELLAHLVVRMRTRSVCASGRPLGMILTKDDMVDLRAVRERFIDVSVPQLTGHDAGGRRVLSEHHNRLVAQGRKWAQHVIETPTSWVLSLVHILATVVSGWPVVYAVVHGSCLAAGASAAVDMALSKIALAVDSVIYMFLPIIYSVLLRVIQRRPLWHRMGKRTIVIADVPYVHQILETFVSKMYALSYGIASVEVHGANPVDHFVHRFTHRVVRGLLIALGRPDGRLYSQTKSESWVLLGLLQAKVITSWGHQPEVVSIGHNPYHPAVVDTHLQLPTNRPRLLVEALEHTPGAIDPNQLWATRRHMVTGKFPLHEKAQQLLQEMEDAAATAAAAPTTATTAAAASTTTTGTANSSPQLVMGPVAEAKKASGMGGSAAPKGKLATQGSFAASPSLRIRRQLTVYSQMPGEAVLDMSADEARPLLGASSKHLVGGHLLYGIFKKAELSKMWDKLTVVRQLASLLSTKQVSESVAREAVAAVGSTLEDVLHKQTVMEQLLESRYLSLERLLAFMVMFHAMARRTADWWPLTFDIARSQSGLRVATTAAPVTASELEQSWAETLAGDVVEAAAERREAAGRERLRQILSSYLRRRAATPAAAADTGGAKR
;
A
#
# COMPACT_ATOMS: atom_id res chain seq x y z
N PHE A 1 14.98 -24.39 -8.34
CA PHE A 1 16.46 -24.39 -8.33
C PHE A 1 16.93 -23.73 -7.06
N ALA A 2 17.16 -24.54 -6.03
CA ALA A 2 17.83 -24.14 -4.81
C ALA A 2 18.97 -25.16 -4.64
N MET A 3 20.20 -24.74 -4.93
CA MET A 3 21.38 -25.50 -4.53
C MET A 3 21.81 -24.93 -3.18
N SER A 4 21.44 -25.62 -2.10
CA SER A 4 22.11 -25.46 -0.82
C SER A 4 23.30 -26.40 -0.80
N SER A 5 24.51 -25.83 -0.81
CA SER A 5 25.72 -26.57 -0.49
C SER A 5 25.65 -27.05 0.96
N SER A 6 25.64 -28.36 1.14
CA SER A 6 25.71 -29.06 2.40
C SER A 6 27.07 -28.88 3.06
N SER A 7 27.10 -28.25 4.24
CA SER A 7 28.16 -28.48 5.22
C SER A 7 27.55 -29.21 6.41
N SER A 8 27.98 -30.45 6.60
CA SER A 8 27.64 -31.36 7.68
C SER A 8 27.96 -30.80 9.06
N SER A 9 26.98 -30.78 9.96
CA SER A 9 27.17 -30.70 11.42
C SER A 9 26.38 -31.83 12.09
N PRO A 10 26.94 -32.52 13.10
CA PRO A 10 26.38 -33.77 13.61
C PRO A 10 25.32 -33.57 14.70
N ARG A 11 24.21 -34.29 14.54
CA ARG A 11 23.33 -34.90 15.57
C ARG A 11 23.28 -34.21 16.95
N GLY A 12 22.39 -33.22 17.07
CA GLY A 12 21.55 -32.98 18.24
C GLY A 12 20.09 -33.08 17.80
N CYS A 13 19.14 -33.25 18.72
CA CYS A 13 17.70 -33.26 18.45
C CYS A 13 17.34 -32.24 17.35
N SER A 14 16.58 -32.63 16.32
CA SER A 14 16.15 -31.71 15.26
C SER A 14 15.21 -30.67 15.85
N ASP A 15 15.77 -29.64 16.49
CA ASP A 15 15.05 -28.50 17.04
C ASP A 15 14.24 -27.91 15.92
N ARG A 16 12.92 -28.08 16.04
CA ARG A 16 11.98 -27.48 15.10
C ARG A 16 12.23 -25.98 15.16
N PRO A 17 12.31 -25.26 14.03
CA PRO A 17 12.42 -23.82 14.07
C PRO A 17 11.19 -23.26 14.79
N GLY A 18 11.39 -22.74 16.01
CA GLY A 18 10.37 -22.08 16.82
C GLY A 18 9.71 -20.94 16.07
N ILE A 19 8.47 -20.59 16.40
CA ILE A 19 7.78 -19.44 15.78
C ILE A 19 8.17 -18.19 16.58
N ASP A 20 8.86 -17.24 15.98
CA ASP A 20 9.24 -16.00 16.67
C ASP A 20 8.08 -15.00 16.69
N LEU A 21 7.37 -14.89 15.56
CA LEU A 21 6.24 -13.98 15.39
C LEU A 21 5.07 -14.67 14.70
N LEU A 22 3.94 -14.72 15.40
CA LEU A 22 2.64 -15.16 14.89
C LEU A 22 1.77 -13.95 14.58
N VAL A 23 1.35 -13.80 13.33
CA VAL A 23 0.36 -12.78 12.94
C VAL A 23 -0.96 -13.46 12.63
N THR A 24 -2.07 -12.94 13.16
CA THR A 24 -3.38 -13.55 12.97
C THR A 24 -4.48 -12.55 12.68
N GLY A 25 -5.45 -12.96 11.87
CA GLY A 25 -6.57 -12.14 11.42
C GLY A 25 -7.55 -12.95 10.56
N VAL A 26 -8.48 -12.25 9.93
CA VAL A 26 -9.46 -12.83 8.99
C VAL A 26 -9.63 -11.91 7.78
N GLU A 27 -9.92 -12.49 6.61
CA GLU A 27 -10.18 -11.78 5.34
C GLU A 27 -9.12 -10.69 5.07
N ALA A 28 -9.54 -9.46 4.76
CA ALA A 28 -8.65 -8.34 4.43
C ALA A 28 -7.60 -8.05 5.50
N SER A 29 -7.90 -8.26 6.79
CA SER A 29 -6.92 -8.10 7.86
C SER A 29 -5.84 -9.19 7.82
N LEU A 30 -6.20 -10.42 7.45
CA LEU A 30 -5.26 -11.53 7.27
C LEU A 30 -4.42 -11.34 6.00
N TRP A 31 -5.03 -11.00 4.87
CA TRP A 31 -4.30 -10.88 3.60
C TRP A 31 -3.24 -9.78 3.65
N LEU A 32 -3.55 -8.66 4.31
CA LEU A 32 -2.57 -7.60 4.59
C LEU A 32 -1.45 -8.07 5.53
N ALA A 33 -1.83 -8.81 6.59
CA ALA A 33 -0.88 -9.39 7.54
C ALA A 33 0.05 -10.42 6.91
N GLU A 34 -0.45 -11.25 5.99
CA GLU A 34 0.33 -12.23 5.22
C GLU A 34 1.38 -11.54 4.36
N GLN A 35 0.99 -10.49 3.64
CA GLN A 35 1.93 -9.70 2.86
C GLN A 35 3.00 -9.05 3.76
N TRP A 36 2.59 -8.42 4.86
CA TRP A 36 3.52 -7.79 5.81
C TRP A 36 4.46 -8.81 6.48
N ALA A 37 3.98 -10.00 6.81
CA ALA A 37 4.81 -11.09 7.33
C ALA A 37 5.85 -11.54 6.31
N GLY A 38 5.49 -11.61 5.02
CA GLY A 38 6.41 -11.84 3.92
C GLY A 38 7.48 -10.76 3.84
N ASP A 39 7.08 -9.49 3.91
CA ASP A 39 7.99 -8.34 3.89
C ASP A 39 8.95 -8.34 5.09
N LEU A 40 8.45 -8.68 6.29
CA LEU A 40 9.26 -8.77 7.50
C LEU A 40 10.31 -9.87 7.38
N LYS A 41 9.97 -11.02 6.76
CA LYS A 41 10.92 -12.11 6.52
C LYS A 41 11.95 -11.76 5.44
N LEU A 42 11.60 -10.95 4.45
CA LEU A 42 12.56 -10.40 3.49
C LEU A 42 13.57 -9.49 4.19
N VAL A 43 13.10 -8.67 5.13
CA VAL A 43 13.96 -7.74 5.89
C VAL A 43 14.80 -8.45 6.95
N PHE A 44 14.22 -9.42 7.67
CA PHE A 44 14.84 -10.21 8.75
C PHE A 44 14.79 -11.71 8.42
N PRO A 45 15.70 -12.22 7.58
CA PRO A 45 15.65 -13.61 7.11
C PRO A 45 15.78 -14.66 8.22
N GLN A 46 16.36 -14.29 9.38
CA GLN A 46 16.50 -15.20 10.52
C GLN A 46 15.25 -15.26 11.38
N LEU A 47 14.26 -14.38 11.17
CA LEU A 47 13.00 -14.37 11.91
C LEU A 47 12.03 -15.39 11.33
N ASN A 48 11.53 -16.31 12.15
CA ASN A 48 10.47 -17.23 11.75
C ASN A 48 9.09 -16.60 11.97
N VAL A 49 8.62 -15.90 10.94
CA VAL A 49 7.29 -15.27 10.93
C VAL A 49 6.27 -16.20 10.30
N GLN A 50 5.12 -16.37 10.95
CA GLN A 50 3.97 -17.08 10.39
C GLN A 50 2.71 -16.23 10.46
N ALA A 51 1.99 -16.13 9.34
CA ALA A 51 0.66 -15.56 9.28
C ALA A 51 -0.37 -16.70 9.21
N VAL A 52 -1.35 -16.69 10.12
CA VAL A 52 -2.31 -17.78 10.30
C VAL A 52 -3.71 -17.21 10.54
N SER A 53 -4.73 -17.76 9.88
CA SER A 53 -6.11 -17.30 10.10
C SER A 53 -6.54 -17.52 11.55
N ALA A 54 -7.30 -16.58 12.11
CA ALA A 54 -7.75 -16.67 13.50
C ALA A 54 -8.59 -17.92 13.77
N ASN A 55 -9.39 -18.36 12.80
CA ASN A 55 -10.13 -19.62 12.87
C ASN A 55 -9.21 -20.84 13.07
N LYS A 56 -8.06 -20.84 12.42
CA LYS A 56 -7.08 -21.92 12.55
C LYS A 56 -6.34 -21.86 13.89
N VAL A 57 -6.05 -20.65 14.37
CA VAL A 57 -5.52 -20.46 15.73
C VAL A 57 -6.47 -21.03 16.77
N ILE A 58 -7.77 -20.67 16.69
CA ILE A 58 -8.79 -21.22 17.60
C ILE A 58 -8.90 -22.73 17.45
N SER A 59 -8.88 -23.27 16.23
CA SER A 59 -9.01 -24.72 16.03
C SER A 59 -7.84 -25.52 16.61
N VAL A 60 -6.62 -24.96 16.64
CA VAL A 60 -5.41 -25.66 17.11
C VAL A 60 -5.17 -25.43 18.60
N LEU A 61 -5.38 -24.20 19.08
CA LEU A 61 -5.09 -23.80 20.46
C LEU A 61 -6.33 -23.76 21.36
N GLY A 62 -7.53 -23.76 20.78
CA GLY A 62 -8.77 -23.77 21.53
C GLY A 62 -9.01 -25.13 22.18
N ASN A 63 -9.57 -25.10 23.40
CA ASN A 63 -9.85 -26.26 24.24
C ASN A 63 -11.03 -27.12 23.74
N ALA A 64 -11.27 -27.20 22.43
CA ALA A 64 -12.40 -27.96 21.90
C ALA A 64 -12.25 -29.45 22.27
N ARG A 65 -13.18 -29.93 23.09
CA ARG A 65 -13.43 -31.34 23.39
C ARG A 65 -13.81 -32.03 22.08
N GLY A 66 -12.80 -32.42 21.33
CA GLY A 66 -12.93 -32.95 19.99
C GLY A 66 -11.63 -32.67 19.26
N ARG A 67 -10.67 -33.59 19.36
CA ARG A 67 -9.43 -33.54 18.57
C ARG A 67 -9.80 -33.69 17.10
N ILE A 68 -10.14 -32.61 16.42
CA ILE A 68 -9.99 -32.58 14.96
C ILE A 68 -8.48 -32.60 14.75
N PRO A 69 -7.89 -33.68 14.21
CA PRO A 69 -6.46 -33.71 13.97
C PRO A 69 -6.15 -32.56 13.02
N PRO A 70 -5.29 -31.61 13.43
CA PRO A 70 -5.05 -30.44 12.63
C PRO A 70 -4.12 -30.88 11.47
N THR A 71 -4.70 -31.26 10.34
CA THR A 71 -3.97 -31.72 9.15
C THR A 71 -3.65 -30.54 8.23
N GLY A 72 -2.53 -30.62 7.50
CA GLY A 72 -2.23 -29.69 6.40
C GLY A 72 -1.57 -28.35 6.75
N SER A 73 -1.03 -28.14 7.96
CA SER A 73 -0.18 -26.95 8.22
C SER A 73 0.91 -27.17 9.25
N THR A 74 1.99 -26.41 9.13
CA THR A 74 3.10 -26.41 10.09
C THR A 74 2.67 -25.88 11.47
N PHE A 75 1.80 -24.87 11.50
CA PHE A 75 1.21 -24.34 12.74
C PHE A 75 0.38 -25.38 13.50
N CYS A 76 -0.24 -26.31 12.79
CA CYS A 76 -1.05 -27.38 13.38
C CYS A 76 -0.27 -28.32 14.31
N ARG A 77 1.06 -28.27 14.27
CA ARG A 77 1.96 -29.05 15.12
C ARG A 77 2.51 -28.26 16.31
N ALA A 78 2.17 -26.98 16.43
CA ALA A 78 2.54 -26.15 17.57
C ALA A 78 1.63 -26.50 18.75
N SER A 79 2.23 -26.95 19.86
CA SER A 79 1.52 -27.04 21.12
C SER A 79 1.52 -25.67 21.83
N PRO A 80 0.58 -25.43 22.75
CA PRO A 80 0.65 -24.26 23.63
C PRO A 80 2.02 -24.12 24.33
N SER A 81 2.57 -25.23 24.82
CA SER A 81 3.91 -25.28 25.45
C SER A 81 5.00 -24.87 24.48
N PHE A 82 4.96 -25.34 23.23
CA PHE A 82 5.93 -24.99 22.20
C PHE A 82 5.95 -23.47 21.93
N LEU A 83 4.79 -22.83 21.82
CA LEU A 83 4.73 -21.37 21.62
C LEU A 83 5.30 -20.60 22.82
N ALA A 84 5.04 -21.09 24.03
CA ALA A 84 5.51 -20.47 25.26
C ALA A 84 7.03 -20.59 25.45
N GLU A 85 7.58 -21.79 25.21
CA GLU A 85 9.01 -22.13 25.29
C GLU A 85 9.86 -21.33 24.29
N HIS A 86 9.35 -21.09 23.07
CA HIS A 86 10.06 -20.34 22.02
C HIS A 86 9.90 -18.81 22.12
N HIS A 87 9.34 -18.30 23.21
CA HIS A 87 9.13 -16.86 23.40
C HIS A 87 8.33 -16.14 22.29
N THR A 88 7.39 -16.85 21.67
CA THR A 88 6.60 -16.34 20.53
C THR A 88 5.91 -15.00 20.87
N LEU A 89 6.04 -14.02 19.98
CA LEU A 89 5.23 -12.80 19.95
C LEU A 89 4.01 -12.99 19.06
N CYS A 90 2.89 -12.36 19.39
CA CYS A 90 1.71 -12.39 18.52
C CYS A 90 1.17 -11.01 18.20
N ILE A 91 0.74 -10.80 16.95
CA ILE A 91 -0.01 -9.61 16.51
C ILE A 91 -1.36 -10.07 15.95
N ALA A 92 -2.45 -9.71 16.63
CA ALA A 92 -3.81 -9.91 16.18
C ALA A 92 -4.31 -8.67 15.42
N VAL A 93 -4.73 -8.85 14.15
CA VAL A 93 -5.11 -7.76 13.25
C VAL A 93 -6.61 -7.82 12.97
N SER A 94 -7.32 -6.74 13.29
CA SER A 94 -8.74 -6.57 12.97
C SER A 94 -9.07 -5.09 12.98
N GLN A 95 -9.49 -4.52 11.84
CA GLN A 95 -9.83 -3.09 11.81
C GLN A 95 -10.97 -2.75 12.79
N SER A 96 -12.03 -3.55 12.86
CA SER A 96 -13.13 -3.26 13.78
C SER A 96 -12.76 -3.50 15.23
N GLY A 97 -11.73 -4.33 15.49
CA GLY A 97 -11.43 -4.88 16.82
C GLY A 97 -12.62 -5.64 17.42
N GLN A 98 -13.57 -6.04 16.57
CA GLN A 98 -14.82 -6.75 16.89
C GLN A 98 -14.98 -8.05 16.10
N THR A 99 -14.04 -8.35 15.20
CA THR A 99 -14.03 -9.61 14.45
C THR A 99 -13.93 -10.78 15.42
N PHE A 100 -15.01 -11.56 15.49
CA PHE A 100 -15.21 -12.56 16.51
C PHE A 100 -14.08 -13.60 16.57
N PRO A 101 -13.72 -14.31 15.47
CA PRO A 101 -12.57 -15.20 15.49
C PRO A 101 -11.27 -14.55 15.98
N THR A 102 -10.98 -13.33 15.55
CA THR A 102 -9.73 -12.66 15.89
C THR A 102 -9.67 -12.31 17.38
N ILE A 103 -10.78 -11.86 17.97
CA ILE A 103 -10.85 -11.63 19.43
C ILE A 103 -10.63 -12.91 20.21
N HIS A 104 -11.25 -14.02 19.80
CA HIS A 104 -11.11 -15.29 20.49
C HIS A 104 -9.69 -15.84 20.39
N ALA A 105 -9.08 -15.78 19.21
CA ALA A 105 -7.68 -16.11 19.02
C ALA A 105 -6.80 -15.23 19.94
N ALA A 106 -7.03 -13.92 19.98
CA ALA A 106 -6.27 -13.00 20.83
C ALA A 106 -6.41 -13.32 22.33
N ARG A 107 -7.60 -13.72 22.79
CA ARG A 107 -7.82 -14.15 24.20
C ARG A 107 -7.05 -15.41 24.55
N ILE A 108 -7.21 -16.47 23.74
CA ILE A 108 -6.50 -17.75 23.94
C ILE A 108 -4.99 -17.48 23.95
N LEU A 109 -4.49 -16.74 22.97
CA LEU A 109 -3.08 -16.40 22.88
C LEU A 109 -2.60 -15.54 24.05
N ASN A 110 -3.41 -14.60 24.56
CA ASN A 110 -3.01 -13.75 25.70
C ASN A 110 -3.00 -14.54 27.02
N GLN A 111 -3.83 -15.59 27.16
CA GLN A 111 -3.76 -16.54 28.27
C GLN A 111 -2.49 -17.40 28.19
N LEU A 112 -2.12 -17.85 27.00
CA LEU A 112 -0.94 -18.70 26.78
C LEU A 112 0.38 -17.92 26.79
N LEU A 113 0.36 -16.68 26.30
CA LEU A 113 1.52 -15.82 26.09
C LEU A 113 1.29 -14.45 26.78
N PRO A 114 1.11 -14.43 28.11
CA PRO A 114 0.81 -13.20 28.84
C PRO A 114 1.89 -12.14 28.59
N GLY A 115 1.45 -10.91 28.26
CA GLY A 115 2.34 -9.79 27.96
C GLY A 115 2.95 -9.78 26.55
N ARG A 116 2.78 -10.83 25.74
CA ARG A 116 3.41 -10.98 24.41
C ARG A 116 2.45 -10.87 23.22
N VAL A 117 1.17 -10.65 23.48
CA VAL A 117 0.15 -10.47 22.44
C VAL A 117 -0.16 -8.98 22.25
N PHE A 118 -0.10 -8.55 21.01
CA PHE A 118 -0.40 -7.21 20.53
C PHE A 118 -1.63 -7.23 19.63
N ALA A 119 -2.35 -6.12 19.57
CA ALA A 119 -3.49 -5.92 18.68
C ALA A 119 -3.20 -4.77 17.72
N LEU A 120 -3.62 -4.89 16.46
CA LEU A 120 -3.71 -3.79 15.49
C LEU A 120 -5.18 -3.58 15.13
N CYS A 121 -5.72 -2.45 15.59
CA CYS A 121 -7.12 -2.07 15.45
C CYS A 121 -7.29 -0.70 14.76
N GLY A 122 -8.49 -0.41 14.26
CA GLY A 122 -8.84 0.93 13.76
C GLY A 122 -9.12 1.97 14.84
N ALA A 123 -9.25 1.52 16.09
CA ALA A 123 -9.42 2.34 17.29
C ALA A 123 -8.77 1.64 18.50
N VAL A 124 -8.41 2.41 19.53
CA VAL A 124 -7.83 1.86 20.78
C VAL A 124 -8.93 1.25 21.66
N ASP A 125 -10.14 1.81 21.62
CA ASP A 125 -11.30 1.33 22.38
C ASP A 125 -12.05 0.25 21.60
N THR A 126 -11.59 -1.00 21.72
CA THR A 126 -12.22 -2.15 21.05
C THR A 126 -12.30 -3.36 21.96
N LYS A 127 -13.22 -4.29 21.66
CA LYS A 127 -13.33 -5.56 22.39
C LYS A 127 -12.04 -6.38 22.32
N MET A 128 -11.31 -6.30 21.20
CA MET A 128 -9.99 -6.92 21.06
C MET A 128 -8.93 -6.26 21.95
N ALA A 129 -8.95 -4.93 22.09
CA ALA A 129 -8.07 -4.22 23.02
C ALA A 129 -8.38 -4.61 24.48
N LEU A 130 -9.66 -4.70 24.84
CA LEU A 130 -10.12 -5.17 26.15
C LEU A 130 -9.65 -6.60 26.44
N ALA A 131 -9.65 -7.49 25.44
CA ALA A 131 -9.12 -8.85 25.57
C ALA A 131 -7.61 -8.89 25.90
N LEU A 132 -6.88 -7.82 25.60
CA LEU A 132 -5.48 -7.62 25.98
C LEU A 132 -5.34 -6.76 27.25
N GLY A 133 -6.40 -6.59 28.02
CA GLY A 133 -6.40 -5.83 29.28
C GLY A 133 -6.39 -4.31 29.09
N GLN A 134 -6.53 -3.79 27.87
CA GLN A 134 -6.65 -2.34 27.67
C GLN A 134 -8.05 -1.88 28.09
N ARG A 135 -8.12 -1.12 29.19
CA ARG A 135 -9.35 -0.46 29.65
C ARG A 135 -9.34 1.01 29.23
N VAL A 136 -10.51 1.57 28.95
CA VAL A 136 -10.70 2.97 28.51
C VAL A 136 -11.28 3.84 29.63
N ALA A 137 -11.49 3.26 30.82
CA ALA A 137 -11.91 4.01 32.00
C ALA A 137 -10.83 5.01 32.43
N LEU A 138 -11.25 6.15 32.97
CA LEU A 138 -10.37 7.19 33.50
C LEU A 138 -9.38 6.58 34.50
N HIS A 139 -8.10 6.94 34.39
CA HIS A 139 -6.97 6.39 35.17
C HIS A 139 -6.57 4.93 34.88
N SER A 140 -7.18 4.25 33.90
CA SER A 140 -6.72 2.93 33.49
C SER A 140 -5.31 3.01 32.87
N PRO A 141 -4.39 2.11 33.23
CA PRO A 141 -3.06 2.10 32.64
C PRO A 141 -3.12 1.75 31.15
N PHE A 142 -2.35 2.48 30.34
CA PHE A 142 -2.16 2.10 28.93
C PHE A 142 -1.24 0.89 28.86
N THR A 143 -1.76 -0.22 28.34
CA THR A 143 -1.06 -1.51 28.27
C THR A 143 0.10 -1.50 27.26
N ARG A 144 0.16 -0.51 26.36
CA ARG A 144 1.16 -0.41 25.27
C ARG A 144 1.17 -1.62 24.32
N ARG A 145 0.07 -2.37 24.26
CA ARG A 145 -0.08 -3.56 23.40
C ARG A 145 -1.08 -3.38 22.25
N VAL A 146 -1.61 -2.18 22.07
CA VAL A 146 -2.61 -1.88 21.03
C VAL A 146 -2.06 -0.82 20.08
N PHE A 147 -1.85 -1.22 18.83
CA PHE A 147 -1.58 -0.34 17.71
C PHE A 147 -2.90 0.16 17.12
N ASN A 148 -2.96 1.46 16.83
CA ASN A 148 -4.10 2.11 16.22
C ASN A 148 -3.76 2.51 14.78
N SER A 149 -4.55 2.06 13.80
CA SER A 149 -4.39 2.50 12.42
C SER A 149 -4.97 3.87 12.11
N CYS A 150 -5.64 4.49 13.10
CA CYS A 150 -6.27 5.80 13.00
C CYS A 150 -7.33 5.89 11.87
N ALA A 151 -7.80 4.74 11.36
CA ALA A 151 -8.86 4.69 10.35
C ALA A 151 -10.21 5.15 10.90
N GLY A 152 -10.39 5.05 12.23
CA GLY A 152 -11.64 5.34 12.92
C GLY A 152 -12.72 4.30 12.63
N GLY A 153 -13.94 4.57 13.13
CA GLY A 153 -15.13 3.81 12.80
C GLY A 153 -15.54 4.07 11.34
N ARG A 154 -15.82 3.00 10.60
CA ARG A 154 -16.30 3.08 9.20
C ARG A 154 -17.56 2.25 9.06
N CYS A 155 -18.64 2.90 8.61
CA CYS A 155 -19.95 2.27 8.45
C CYS A 155 -20.10 1.54 7.11
N ALA A 156 -19.26 1.84 6.13
CA ALA A 156 -19.29 1.17 4.84
C ALA A 156 -18.77 -0.26 4.98
N GLU A 157 -19.56 -1.23 4.51
CA GLU A 157 -19.20 -2.64 4.52
C GLU A 157 -18.10 -3.01 3.52
N PRO A 158 -18.03 -2.40 2.31
CA PRO A 158 -16.91 -2.63 1.40
C PRO A 158 -15.59 -2.13 2.00
N PRO A 159 -14.58 -3.01 2.16
CA PRO A 159 -13.30 -2.62 2.75
C PRO A 159 -12.54 -1.68 1.80
N SER A 160 -12.42 -0.42 2.19
CA SER A 160 -11.78 0.64 1.39
C SER A 160 -10.62 1.28 2.17
N LEU A 161 -10.84 2.48 2.72
CA LEU A 161 -9.85 3.25 3.49
C LEU A 161 -9.27 2.46 4.67
N VAL A 162 -10.07 1.58 5.27
CA VAL A 162 -9.63 0.69 6.36
C VAL A 162 -8.45 -0.18 5.98
N CYS A 163 -8.41 -0.70 4.75
CA CYS A 163 -7.31 -1.53 4.26
C CYS A 163 -6.07 -0.68 4.01
N VAL A 164 -6.25 0.51 3.45
CA VAL A 164 -5.17 1.46 3.17
C VAL A 164 -4.51 1.90 4.47
N ALA A 165 -5.31 2.25 5.49
CA ALA A 165 -4.81 2.65 6.80
C ALA A 165 -4.09 1.50 7.53
N LEU A 166 -4.65 0.28 7.52
CA LEU A 166 -3.98 -0.89 8.09
C LEU A 166 -2.64 -1.18 7.40
N HIS A 167 -2.64 -1.16 6.07
CA HIS A 167 -1.44 -1.35 5.27
C HIS A 167 -0.37 -0.29 5.60
N GLN A 168 -0.74 0.99 5.62
CA GLN A 168 0.18 2.07 5.98
C GLN A 168 0.72 1.89 7.40
N THR A 169 -0.12 1.52 8.36
CA THR A 169 0.30 1.31 9.75
C THR A 169 1.30 0.16 9.87
N MET A 170 1.11 -0.91 9.12
CA MET A 170 2.07 -2.02 9.04
C MET A 170 3.38 -1.59 8.38
N SER A 171 3.33 -0.72 7.37
CA SER A 171 4.51 -0.14 6.73
C SER A 171 5.31 0.75 7.70
N GLU A 172 4.63 1.58 8.49
CA GLU A 172 5.24 2.36 9.57
C GLU A 172 5.85 1.47 10.65
N LEU A 173 5.14 0.41 11.05
CA LEU A 173 5.64 -0.54 12.03
C LEU A 173 6.91 -1.24 11.53
N LEU A 174 6.95 -1.65 10.26
CA LEU A 174 8.14 -2.24 9.65
C LEU A 174 9.31 -1.24 9.69
N ALA A 175 9.08 0.01 9.27
CA ALA A 175 10.10 1.04 9.28
C ALA A 175 10.64 1.32 10.69
N HIS A 176 9.73 1.41 11.67
CA HIS A 176 10.08 1.58 13.08
C HIS A 176 10.94 0.42 13.60
N LEU A 177 10.56 -0.82 13.29
CA LEU A 177 11.30 -2.01 13.71
C LEU A 177 12.72 -2.02 13.13
N VAL A 178 12.89 -1.71 11.85
CA VAL A 178 14.22 -1.65 11.20
C VAL A 178 15.11 -0.63 11.90
N VAL A 179 14.62 0.59 12.13
CA VAL A 179 15.43 1.64 12.76
C VAL A 179 15.72 1.31 14.23
N ARG A 180 14.75 0.78 14.97
CA ARG A 180 14.95 0.36 16.37
C ARG A 180 15.96 -0.77 16.50
N MET A 181 15.88 -1.78 15.63
CA MET A 181 16.82 -2.90 15.63
C MET A 181 18.24 -2.45 15.28
N ARG A 182 18.39 -1.54 14.29
CA ARG A 182 19.69 -0.94 13.95
C ARG A 182 20.30 -0.15 15.11
N THR A 183 19.49 0.62 15.84
CA THR A 183 19.99 1.54 16.87
C THR A 183 20.27 0.87 18.20
N ARG A 184 19.47 -0.14 18.60
CA ARG A 184 19.57 -0.77 19.92
C ARG A 184 20.34 -2.07 19.92
N SER A 185 20.45 -2.76 18.77
CA SER A 185 21.07 -4.08 18.76
C SER A 185 22.59 -3.97 18.72
N VAL A 186 23.23 -4.41 19.81
CA VAL A 186 24.67 -4.61 19.90
C VAL A 186 24.99 -6.02 19.35
N CYS A 187 24.79 -6.23 18.05
CA CYS A 187 25.24 -7.47 17.41
C CYS A 187 26.69 -7.30 16.92
N ALA A 188 27.58 -8.21 17.31
CA ALA A 188 28.98 -8.23 16.87
C ALA A 188 29.13 -8.27 15.33
N SER A 189 28.16 -8.88 14.63
CA SER A 189 28.09 -8.93 13.17
C SER A 189 27.59 -7.64 12.50
N GLY A 190 27.09 -6.67 13.28
CA GLY A 190 26.45 -5.46 12.77
C GLY A 190 25.13 -5.69 12.01
N ARG A 191 24.59 -6.92 12.00
CA ARG A 191 23.33 -7.29 11.31
C ARG A 191 22.43 -8.10 12.24
N PRO A 192 21.56 -7.45 13.03
CA PRO A 192 20.69 -8.18 13.94
C PRO A 192 19.63 -8.95 13.16
N LEU A 193 19.42 -10.22 13.54
CA LEU A 193 18.49 -11.15 12.87
C LEU A 193 18.71 -11.29 11.36
N GLY A 194 19.97 -11.16 10.92
CA GLY A 194 20.33 -11.23 9.50
C GLY A 194 19.83 -10.04 8.67
N MET A 195 19.46 -8.94 9.30
CA MET A 195 18.85 -7.79 8.63
C MET A 195 19.66 -7.30 7.44
N ILE A 196 18.99 -7.22 6.29
CA ILE A 196 19.60 -6.85 5.01
C ILE A 196 19.63 -5.32 4.83
N LEU A 197 18.55 -4.64 5.25
CA LEU A 197 18.39 -3.20 5.05
C LEU A 197 19.39 -2.37 5.86
N THR A 198 19.92 -1.33 5.22
CA THR A 198 20.78 -0.32 5.83
C THR A 198 19.96 0.87 6.38
N LYS A 199 20.64 1.84 7.00
CA LYS A 199 20.00 3.07 7.47
C LYS A 199 19.59 3.97 6.30
N ASP A 200 20.43 4.04 5.28
CA ASP A 200 20.19 4.87 4.10
C ASP A 200 19.02 4.32 3.27
N ASP A 201 18.91 2.99 3.18
CA ASP A 201 17.73 2.29 2.64
C ASP A 201 16.42 2.75 3.29
N MET A 202 16.43 2.98 4.61
CA MET A 202 15.23 3.45 5.32
C MET A 202 14.87 4.89 4.99
N VAL A 203 15.86 5.74 4.73
CA VAL A 203 15.63 7.11 4.27
C VAL A 203 15.02 7.10 2.87
N ASP A 204 15.52 6.23 1.99
CA ASP A 204 14.97 6.02 0.65
C ASP A 204 13.50 5.56 0.70
N LEU A 205 13.17 4.56 1.53
CA LEU A 205 11.79 4.10 1.74
C LEU A 205 10.88 5.19 2.31
N ARG A 206 11.40 6.01 3.23
CA ARG A 206 10.66 7.13 3.82
C ARG A 206 10.37 8.22 2.79
N ALA A 207 11.35 8.55 1.95
CA ALA A 207 11.16 9.50 0.88
C ALA A 207 10.08 9.03 -0.12
N VAL A 208 10.06 7.72 -0.44
CA VAL A 208 8.99 7.14 -1.28
C VAL A 208 7.64 7.22 -0.59
N ARG A 209 7.57 6.86 0.70
CA ARG A 209 6.35 6.97 1.51
C ARG A 209 5.77 8.38 1.48
N GLU A 210 6.58 9.38 1.73
CA GLU A 210 6.14 10.78 1.79
C GLU A 210 5.59 11.23 0.44
N ARG A 211 6.26 10.88 -0.66
CA ARG A 211 5.73 11.15 -2.01
C ARG A 211 4.44 10.39 -2.30
N PHE A 212 4.31 9.17 -1.81
CA PHE A 212 3.06 8.42 -1.91
C PHE A 212 1.91 9.17 -1.22
N ILE A 213 2.11 9.60 0.04
CA ILE A 213 1.10 10.29 0.84
C ILE A 213 0.78 11.68 0.27
N ASP A 214 1.80 12.48 -0.02
CA ASP A 214 1.63 13.90 -0.37
C ASP A 214 1.24 14.11 -1.84
N VAL A 215 1.65 13.20 -2.73
CA VAL A 215 1.54 13.39 -4.19
C VAL A 215 0.68 12.32 -4.83
N SER A 216 1.03 11.04 -4.66
CA SER A 216 0.31 9.95 -5.36
C SER A 216 -1.13 9.80 -4.87
N VAL A 217 -1.37 9.80 -3.56
CA VAL A 217 -2.73 9.65 -3.01
C VAL A 217 -3.67 10.75 -3.52
N PRO A 218 -3.37 12.06 -3.43
CA PRO A 218 -4.24 13.10 -3.98
C PRO A 218 -4.44 13.01 -5.49
N GLN A 219 -3.42 12.61 -6.24
CA GLN A 219 -3.54 12.40 -7.68
C GLN A 219 -4.47 11.23 -8.04
N LEU A 220 -4.55 10.18 -7.22
CA LEU A 220 -5.41 9.03 -7.48
C LEU A 220 -6.84 9.27 -6.96
N THR A 221 -7.00 9.85 -5.77
CA THR A 221 -8.30 10.06 -5.12
C THR A 221 -9.00 11.36 -5.53
N GLY A 222 -8.27 12.30 -6.13
CA GLY A 222 -8.77 13.63 -6.50
C GLY A 222 -9.00 14.55 -5.30
N HIS A 223 -8.48 14.20 -4.11
CA HIS A 223 -8.64 15.00 -2.89
C HIS A 223 -7.34 15.00 -2.07
N ASP A 224 -7.00 16.15 -1.49
CA ASP A 224 -5.87 16.28 -0.58
C ASP A 224 -6.20 15.82 0.85
N ALA A 225 -5.21 15.82 1.74
CA ALA A 225 -5.39 15.46 3.15
C ALA A 225 -6.38 16.37 3.91
N GLY A 226 -6.57 17.61 3.44
CA GLY A 226 -7.57 18.55 3.96
C GLY A 226 -8.98 18.34 3.41
N GLY A 227 -9.17 17.34 2.53
CA GLY A 227 -10.45 17.08 1.86
C GLY A 227 -10.77 18.07 0.73
N ARG A 228 -9.83 18.93 0.34
CA ARG A 228 -10.00 19.84 -0.80
C ARG A 228 -9.83 19.06 -2.10
N ARG A 229 -10.62 19.41 -3.10
CA ARG A 229 -10.53 18.79 -4.42
C ARG A 229 -9.22 19.15 -5.10
N VAL A 230 -8.56 18.15 -5.66
CA VAL A 230 -7.36 18.28 -6.47
C VAL A 230 -7.70 17.89 -7.90
N LEU A 231 -7.44 18.80 -8.83
CA LEU A 231 -7.58 18.49 -10.26
C LEU A 231 -6.45 17.54 -10.66
N SER A 232 -6.81 16.29 -10.91
CA SER A 232 -5.86 15.26 -11.32
C SER A 232 -6.36 14.54 -12.57
N GLU A 233 -5.50 14.52 -13.60
CA GLU A 233 -5.76 13.74 -14.82
C GLU A 233 -5.86 12.25 -14.51
N HIS A 234 -5.00 11.72 -13.64
CA HIS A 234 -5.03 10.30 -13.26
C HIS A 234 -6.37 9.92 -12.62
N HIS A 235 -6.87 10.73 -11.68
CA HIS A 235 -8.19 10.53 -11.07
C HIS A 235 -9.31 10.55 -12.13
N ASN A 236 -9.30 11.57 -13.00
CA ASN A 236 -10.32 11.72 -14.03
C ASN A 236 -10.33 10.54 -15.00
N ARG A 237 -9.16 10.01 -15.39
CA ARG A 237 -9.04 8.83 -16.26
C ARG A 237 -9.54 7.56 -15.57
N LEU A 238 -9.25 7.36 -14.29
CA LEU A 238 -9.76 6.24 -13.50
C LEU A 238 -11.30 6.30 -13.39
N VAL A 239 -11.86 7.47 -13.07
CA VAL A 239 -13.30 7.67 -12.98
C VAL A 239 -13.97 7.49 -14.34
N ALA A 240 -13.38 8.03 -15.41
CA ALA A 240 -13.89 7.86 -16.77
C ALA A 240 -13.93 6.39 -17.19
N GLN A 241 -12.86 5.63 -16.91
CA GLN A 241 -12.80 4.20 -17.20
C GLN A 241 -13.83 3.41 -16.37
N GLY A 242 -14.00 3.73 -15.09
CA GLY A 242 -15.05 3.14 -14.25
C GLY A 242 -16.46 3.39 -14.80
N ARG A 243 -16.74 4.63 -15.23
CA ARG A 243 -18.02 4.99 -15.88
C ARG A 243 -18.21 4.28 -17.22
N LYS A 244 -17.15 4.08 -17.99
CA LYS A 244 -17.19 3.27 -19.23
C LYS A 244 -17.58 1.83 -18.91
N TRP A 245 -16.95 1.19 -17.91
CA TRP A 245 -17.33 -0.17 -17.49
C TRP A 245 -18.76 -0.25 -16.92
N ALA A 246 -19.26 0.79 -16.26
CA ALA A 246 -20.65 0.82 -15.81
C ALA A 246 -21.64 0.67 -16.97
N GLN A 247 -21.31 1.18 -18.17
CA GLN A 247 -22.14 1.01 -19.38
C GLN A 247 -22.29 -0.46 -19.79
N HIS A 248 -21.36 -1.34 -19.43
CA HIS A 248 -21.48 -2.79 -19.67
C HIS A 248 -22.49 -3.42 -18.73
N VAL A 249 -22.56 -2.92 -17.49
CA VAL A 249 -23.45 -3.43 -16.44
C VAL A 249 -24.88 -2.94 -16.65
N ILE A 250 -25.07 -1.65 -16.96
CA ILE A 250 -26.40 -1.05 -17.19
C ILE A 250 -26.97 -1.33 -18.59
N GLU A 251 -26.25 -2.05 -19.46
CA GLU A 251 -26.70 -2.32 -20.83
C GLU A 251 -28.05 -3.06 -20.86
N THR A 252 -28.15 -4.15 -20.11
CA THR A 252 -29.37 -4.98 -20.02
C THR A 252 -30.56 -4.18 -19.51
N PRO A 253 -30.49 -3.49 -18.35
CA PRO A 253 -31.65 -2.74 -17.87
C PRO A 253 -31.97 -1.55 -18.79
N THR A 254 -30.98 -0.92 -19.43
CA THR A 254 -31.23 0.14 -20.43
C THR A 254 -31.96 -0.40 -21.65
N SER A 255 -31.58 -1.57 -22.18
CA SER A 255 -32.27 -2.15 -23.32
C SER A 255 -33.71 -2.56 -22.99
N TRP A 256 -33.98 -2.97 -21.75
CA TRP A 256 -35.34 -3.27 -21.28
C TRP A 256 -36.21 -2.02 -21.21
N VAL A 257 -35.68 -0.91 -20.66
CA VAL A 257 -36.42 0.36 -20.61
C VAL A 257 -36.71 0.88 -22.02
N LEU A 258 -35.73 0.83 -22.93
CA LEU A 258 -35.95 1.22 -24.33
C LEU A 258 -37.00 0.32 -25.02
N SER A 259 -36.96 -0.98 -24.76
CA SER A 259 -37.98 -1.92 -25.26
C SER A 259 -39.37 -1.58 -24.73
N LEU A 260 -39.48 -1.27 -23.44
CA LEU A 260 -40.75 -0.87 -22.82
C LEU A 260 -41.30 0.42 -23.44
N VAL A 261 -40.45 1.44 -23.60
CA VAL A 261 -40.84 2.71 -24.24
C VAL A 261 -41.29 2.48 -25.68
N HIS A 262 -40.58 1.63 -26.44
CA HIS A 262 -40.97 1.26 -27.79
C HIS A 262 -42.36 0.63 -27.82
N ILE A 263 -42.58 -0.41 -27.01
CA ILE A 263 -43.85 -1.14 -26.96
C ILE A 263 -44.99 -0.19 -26.55
N LEU A 264 -44.78 0.65 -25.55
CA LEU A 264 -45.79 1.64 -25.14
C LEU A 264 -46.11 2.61 -26.28
N ALA A 265 -45.11 3.13 -26.98
CA ALA A 265 -45.31 4.06 -28.09
C ALA A 265 -46.09 3.42 -29.25
N THR A 266 -45.73 2.19 -29.65
CA THR A 266 -46.36 1.51 -30.79
C THR A 266 -47.75 0.95 -30.46
N VAL A 267 -47.96 0.44 -29.24
CA VAL A 267 -49.26 -0.08 -28.80
C VAL A 267 -50.26 1.06 -28.56
N VAL A 268 -49.84 2.15 -27.90
CA VAL A 268 -50.74 3.29 -27.63
C VAL A 268 -51.09 4.03 -28.92
N SER A 269 -50.14 4.17 -29.86
CA SER A 269 -50.45 4.76 -31.16
C SER A 269 -51.31 3.86 -32.04
N GLY A 270 -51.29 2.54 -31.82
CA GLY A 270 -51.92 1.56 -32.72
C GLY A 270 -51.15 1.34 -34.03
N TRP A 271 -49.91 1.83 -34.12
CA TRP A 271 -49.07 1.77 -35.32
C TRP A 271 -47.72 1.09 -35.03
N PRO A 272 -47.67 -0.26 -34.96
CA PRO A 272 -46.41 -1.00 -35.01
C PRO A 272 -45.62 -0.67 -36.28
N VAL A 273 -44.28 -0.72 -36.20
CA VAL A 273 -43.40 -0.14 -37.23
C VAL A 273 -43.55 -0.84 -38.58
N VAL A 274 -43.49 -2.17 -38.61
CA VAL A 274 -43.58 -2.92 -39.88
C VAL A 274 -44.99 -2.81 -40.45
N TYR A 275 -46.02 -2.93 -39.61
CA TYR A 275 -47.40 -2.69 -39.99
C TYR A 275 -47.60 -1.31 -40.61
N ALA A 276 -47.10 -0.24 -39.98
CA ALA A 276 -47.24 1.13 -40.47
C ALA A 276 -46.58 1.32 -41.84
N VAL A 277 -45.38 0.75 -42.04
CA VAL A 277 -44.67 0.80 -43.33
C VAL A 277 -45.42 0.01 -44.40
N VAL A 278 -45.87 -1.21 -44.09
CA VAL A 278 -46.57 -2.09 -45.04
C VAL A 278 -47.93 -1.50 -45.43
N HIS A 279 -48.73 -1.06 -44.46
CA HIS A 279 -50.04 -0.45 -44.71
C HIS A 279 -49.89 0.86 -45.50
N GLY A 280 -48.95 1.72 -45.10
CA GLY A 280 -48.66 2.96 -45.84
C GLY A 280 -48.19 2.70 -47.28
N SER A 281 -47.39 1.67 -47.50
CA SER A 281 -46.93 1.27 -48.84
C SER A 281 -48.08 0.69 -49.68
N CYS A 282 -48.96 -0.13 -49.08
CA CYS A 282 -50.14 -0.66 -49.77
C CYS A 282 -51.10 0.46 -50.18
N LEU A 283 -51.30 1.44 -49.30
CA LEU A 283 -52.12 2.62 -49.57
C LEU A 283 -51.52 3.48 -50.68
N ALA A 284 -50.22 3.71 -50.67
CA ALA A 284 -49.52 4.45 -51.73
C ALA A 284 -49.55 3.72 -53.09
N ALA A 285 -49.50 2.39 -53.09
CA ALA A 285 -49.56 1.57 -54.29
C ALA A 285 -50.99 1.32 -54.82
N GLY A 286 -52.03 1.80 -54.12
CA GLY A 286 -53.43 1.54 -54.49
C GLY A 286 -53.82 0.07 -54.41
N ALA A 287 -53.22 -0.70 -53.51
CA ALA A 287 -53.51 -2.12 -53.34
C ALA A 287 -54.98 -2.35 -52.92
N SER A 288 -55.56 -3.49 -53.31
CA SER A 288 -56.92 -3.84 -52.90
C SER A 288 -57.00 -4.11 -51.39
N ALA A 289 -58.17 -3.84 -50.79
CA ALA A 289 -58.38 -4.01 -49.34
C ALA A 289 -58.08 -5.45 -48.85
N ALA A 290 -58.32 -6.46 -49.68
CA ALA A 290 -58.01 -7.85 -49.35
C ALA A 290 -56.50 -8.10 -49.25
N VAL A 291 -55.72 -7.52 -50.17
CA VAL A 291 -54.25 -7.64 -50.19
C VAL A 291 -53.63 -6.85 -49.04
N ASP A 292 -54.08 -5.61 -48.81
CA ASP A 292 -53.64 -4.79 -47.69
C ASP A 292 -53.92 -5.49 -46.35
N MET A 293 -55.13 -6.01 -46.13
CA MET A 293 -55.46 -6.75 -44.91
C MET A 293 -54.60 -7.99 -44.72
N ALA A 294 -54.33 -8.76 -45.77
CA ALA A 294 -53.49 -9.95 -45.70
C ALA A 294 -52.03 -9.60 -45.34
N LEU A 295 -51.43 -8.64 -46.05
CA LEU A 295 -50.06 -8.18 -45.81
C LEU A 295 -49.91 -7.51 -44.44
N SER A 296 -50.90 -6.72 -44.03
CA SER A 296 -50.98 -6.10 -42.71
C SER A 296 -50.98 -7.12 -41.58
N LYS A 297 -51.74 -8.22 -41.70
CA LYS A 297 -51.75 -9.30 -40.69
C LYS A 297 -50.39 -10.00 -40.60
N ILE A 298 -49.73 -10.21 -41.73
CA ILE A 298 -48.37 -10.76 -41.76
C ILE A 298 -47.39 -9.78 -41.11
N ALA A 299 -47.50 -8.48 -41.42
CA ALA A 299 -46.67 -7.43 -40.82
C ALA A 299 -46.83 -7.38 -39.29
N LEU A 300 -48.06 -7.46 -38.78
CA LEU A 300 -48.32 -7.55 -37.33
C LEU A 300 -47.70 -8.79 -36.68
N ALA A 301 -47.69 -9.94 -37.38
CA ALA A 301 -47.00 -11.13 -36.90
C ALA A 301 -45.47 -10.91 -36.84
N VAL A 302 -44.90 -10.23 -37.84
CA VAL A 302 -43.47 -9.85 -37.84
C VAL A 302 -43.15 -8.86 -36.71
N ASP A 303 -43.97 -7.83 -36.50
CA ASP A 303 -43.82 -6.89 -35.38
C ASP A 303 -43.87 -7.61 -34.03
N SER A 304 -44.72 -8.62 -33.89
CA SER A 304 -44.80 -9.45 -32.67
C SER A 304 -43.48 -10.19 -32.40
N VAL A 305 -42.84 -10.72 -33.45
CA VAL A 305 -41.50 -11.33 -33.35
C VAL A 305 -40.44 -10.28 -33.01
N ILE A 306 -40.53 -9.08 -33.59
CA ILE A 306 -39.63 -7.97 -33.26
C ILE A 306 -39.75 -7.61 -31.77
N TYR A 307 -40.97 -7.51 -31.23
CA TYR A 307 -41.21 -7.26 -29.80
C TYR A 307 -40.56 -8.29 -28.89
N MET A 308 -40.59 -9.57 -29.26
CA MET A 308 -39.92 -10.64 -28.51
C MET A 308 -38.40 -10.44 -28.43
N PHE A 309 -37.79 -9.86 -29.48
CA PHE A 309 -36.34 -9.65 -29.57
C PHE A 309 -35.89 -8.21 -29.31
N LEU A 310 -36.79 -7.28 -28.97
CA LEU A 310 -36.47 -5.87 -28.75
C LEU A 310 -35.31 -5.65 -27.76
N PRO A 311 -35.22 -6.35 -26.61
CA PRO A 311 -34.08 -6.17 -25.70
C PRO A 311 -32.75 -6.51 -26.35
N ILE A 312 -32.71 -7.50 -27.25
CA ILE A 312 -31.53 -7.88 -28.02
C ILE A 312 -31.20 -6.80 -29.04
N ILE A 313 -32.20 -6.37 -29.81
CA ILE A 313 -32.06 -5.33 -30.84
C ILE A 313 -31.53 -4.03 -30.21
N TYR A 314 -32.12 -3.59 -29.10
CA TYR A 314 -31.68 -2.38 -28.41
C TYR A 314 -30.30 -2.53 -27.76
N SER A 315 -29.94 -3.70 -27.23
CA SER A 315 -28.56 -3.93 -26.78
C SER A 315 -27.56 -3.83 -27.94
N VAL A 316 -27.88 -4.38 -29.11
CA VAL A 316 -27.04 -4.23 -30.32
C VAL A 316 -26.97 -2.76 -30.74
N LEU A 317 -28.10 -2.05 -30.80
CA LEU A 317 -28.15 -0.63 -31.16
C LEU A 317 -27.33 0.23 -30.20
N LEU A 318 -27.46 0.02 -28.89
CA LEU A 318 -26.65 0.69 -27.88
C LEU A 318 -25.16 0.45 -28.11
N ARG A 319 -24.77 -0.79 -28.42
CA ARG A 319 -23.38 -1.13 -28.74
C ARG A 319 -22.90 -0.44 -30.01
N VAL A 320 -23.71 -0.36 -31.07
CA VAL A 320 -23.38 0.40 -32.29
C VAL A 320 -23.14 1.87 -31.96
N ILE A 321 -24.06 2.51 -31.23
CA ILE A 321 -23.97 3.93 -30.85
C ILE A 321 -22.72 4.19 -30.01
N GLN A 322 -22.41 3.29 -29.07
CA GLN A 322 -21.26 3.42 -28.18
C GLN A 322 -19.96 2.85 -28.78
N ARG A 323 -20.00 2.37 -30.03
CA ARG A 323 -18.88 1.74 -30.74
C ARG A 323 -18.25 0.58 -29.94
N ARG A 324 -19.08 -0.23 -29.30
CA ARG A 324 -18.70 -1.42 -28.53
C ARG A 324 -18.86 -2.69 -29.38
N PRO A 325 -18.14 -3.78 -29.09
CA PRO A 325 -18.26 -5.01 -29.85
C PRO A 325 -19.67 -5.61 -29.79
N LEU A 326 -20.24 -5.88 -30.97
CA LEU A 326 -21.68 -6.19 -31.11
C LEU A 326 -22.07 -7.53 -30.49
N TRP A 327 -21.16 -8.49 -30.45
CA TRP A 327 -21.45 -9.88 -30.07
C TRP A 327 -21.03 -10.24 -28.64
N HIS A 328 -20.81 -9.25 -27.76
CA HIS A 328 -20.63 -9.52 -26.33
C HIS A 328 -21.82 -10.28 -25.74
N ARG A 329 -21.58 -11.18 -24.78
CA ARG A 329 -22.64 -11.99 -24.17
C ARG A 329 -23.64 -11.04 -23.51
N MET A 330 -24.92 -11.31 -23.67
CA MET A 330 -25.98 -10.57 -22.98
C MET A 330 -26.18 -11.16 -21.58
N GLY A 331 -26.55 -10.31 -20.61
CA GLY A 331 -26.82 -10.72 -19.23
C GLY A 331 -25.75 -10.28 -18.24
N LYS A 332 -25.56 -11.07 -17.18
CA LYS A 332 -24.68 -10.76 -16.05
C LYS A 332 -23.23 -10.58 -16.52
N ARG A 333 -22.59 -9.50 -16.06
CA ARG A 333 -21.18 -9.21 -16.39
C ARG A 333 -20.27 -9.89 -15.39
N THR A 334 -19.21 -10.50 -15.91
CA THR A 334 -18.15 -11.10 -15.10
C THR A 334 -16.93 -10.19 -15.12
N ILE A 335 -16.40 -9.88 -13.94
CA ILE A 335 -15.20 -9.07 -13.73
C ILE A 335 -14.16 -9.98 -13.09
N VAL A 336 -12.95 -9.98 -13.66
CA VAL A 336 -11.81 -10.72 -13.15
C VAL A 336 -10.75 -9.73 -12.74
N ILE A 337 -10.35 -9.80 -11.49
CA ILE A 337 -9.34 -8.93 -10.91
C ILE A 337 -8.07 -9.75 -10.76
N ALA A 338 -7.03 -9.36 -11.48
CA ALA A 338 -5.76 -10.05 -11.52
C ALA A 338 -4.64 -9.12 -11.05
N ASP A 339 -4.18 -9.28 -9.81
CA ASP A 339 -3.05 -8.53 -9.21
C ASP A 339 -2.39 -9.43 -8.16
N VAL A 340 -1.42 -8.91 -7.41
CA VAL A 340 -0.80 -9.60 -6.27
C VAL A 340 -1.86 -10.06 -5.25
N PRO A 341 -1.61 -11.16 -4.50
CA PRO A 341 -2.64 -11.86 -3.71
C PRO A 341 -3.53 -10.96 -2.86
N TYR A 342 -2.94 -10.14 -1.99
CA TYR A 342 -3.72 -9.29 -1.10
C TYR A 342 -4.55 -8.23 -1.84
N VAL A 343 -4.05 -7.70 -2.97
CA VAL A 343 -4.75 -6.66 -3.75
C VAL A 343 -5.98 -7.25 -4.42
N HIS A 344 -5.84 -8.37 -5.15
CA HIS A 344 -6.97 -8.94 -5.86
C HIS A 344 -8.04 -9.48 -4.90
N GLN A 345 -7.65 -10.03 -3.74
CA GLN A 345 -8.59 -10.54 -2.73
C GLN A 345 -9.38 -9.40 -2.06
N ILE A 346 -8.71 -8.29 -1.71
CA ILE A 346 -9.38 -7.10 -1.16
C ILE A 346 -10.33 -6.51 -2.20
N LEU A 347 -9.89 -6.37 -3.45
CA LEU A 347 -10.71 -5.81 -4.52
C LEU A 347 -11.90 -6.69 -4.88
N GLU A 348 -11.71 -8.02 -4.92
CA GLU A 348 -12.81 -8.97 -5.13
C GLU A 348 -13.90 -8.78 -4.07
N THR A 349 -13.51 -8.69 -2.81
CA THR A 349 -14.42 -8.44 -1.68
C THR A 349 -15.06 -7.04 -1.76
N PHE A 350 -14.27 -6.03 -2.13
CA PHE A 350 -14.73 -4.64 -2.25
C PHE A 350 -15.81 -4.50 -3.33
N VAL A 351 -15.56 -4.99 -4.54
CA VAL A 351 -16.53 -4.91 -5.65
C VAL A 351 -17.75 -5.78 -5.37
N SER A 352 -17.56 -7.00 -4.84
CA SER A 352 -18.66 -7.88 -4.47
C SER A 352 -19.62 -7.22 -3.48
N LYS A 353 -19.08 -6.58 -2.42
CA LYS A 353 -19.89 -5.87 -1.41
C LYS A 353 -20.58 -4.63 -1.98
N MET A 354 -19.93 -3.86 -2.86
CA MET A 354 -20.58 -2.69 -3.50
C MET A 354 -21.80 -3.07 -4.36
N TYR A 355 -21.81 -4.29 -4.93
CA TYR A 355 -22.92 -4.80 -5.74
C TYR A 355 -23.86 -5.73 -4.97
N ALA A 356 -23.70 -5.88 -3.66
CA ALA A 356 -24.48 -6.83 -2.87
C ALA A 356 -25.99 -6.48 -2.83
N LEU A 357 -26.35 -5.19 -2.89
CA LEU A 357 -27.73 -4.72 -3.00
C LEU A 357 -28.19 -4.53 -4.45
N SER A 358 -27.35 -4.81 -5.45
CA SER A 358 -27.72 -4.65 -6.85
C SER A 358 -28.78 -5.67 -7.27
N TYR A 359 -29.69 -5.25 -8.15
CA TYR A 359 -30.65 -6.14 -8.77
C TYR A 359 -29.94 -7.15 -9.68
N GLY A 360 -30.46 -8.38 -9.78
CA GLY A 360 -29.85 -9.46 -10.56
C GLY A 360 -29.49 -9.05 -12.00
N ILE A 361 -30.34 -8.24 -12.65
CA ILE A 361 -30.15 -7.73 -14.01
C ILE A 361 -28.97 -6.76 -14.18
N ALA A 362 -28.51 -6.13 -13.10
CA ALA A 362 -27.38 -5.21 -13.06
C ALA A 362 -26.29 -5.66 -12.06
N SER A 363 -26.32 -6.93 -11.67
CA SER A 363 -25.32 -7.52 -10.81
C SER A 363 -24.07 -7.87 -11.60
N VAL A 364 -22.93 -7.92 -10.90
CA VAL A 364 -21.66 -8.39 -11.45
C VAL A 364 -21.20 -9.65 -10.73
N GLU A 365 -20.54 -10.54 -11.45
CA GLU A 365 -19.85 -11.68 -10.88
C GLU A 365 -18.38 -11.31 -10.79
N VAL A 366 -17.81 -11.34 -9.59
CA VAL A 366 -16.43 -10.90 -9.35
C VAL A 366 -15.58 -12.11 -9.02
N HIS A 367 -14.43 -12.23 -9.70
CA HIS A 367 -13.42 -13.25 -9.42
C HIS A 367 -12.08 -12.57 -9.22
N GLY A 368 -11.28 -13.07 -8.27
CA GLY A 368 -9.90 -12.64 -8.07
C GLY A 368 -8.91 -13.78 -8.36
N ALA A 369 -7.77 -13.45 -8.96
CA ALA A 369 -6.66 -14.39 -9.06
C ALA A 369 -5.27 -13.74 -9.11
N ASN A 370 -4.23 -14.48 -8.72
CA ASN A 370 -2.85 -14.06 -8.91
C ASN A 370 -2.40 -14.32 -10.37
N PRO A 371 -2.10 -13.27 -11.17
CA PRO A 371 -1.68 -13.41 -12.57
C PRO A 371 -0.36 -14.15 -12.76
N VAL A 372 0.50 -14.19 -11.72
CA VAL A 372 1.80 -14.88 -11.76
C VAL A 372 1.69 -16.38 -11.49
N ASP A 373 0.61 -16.83 -10.88
CA ASP A 373 0.48 -18.19 -10.36
C ASP A 373 -0.78 -18.89 -10.90
N HIS A 374 -1.92 -18.64 -10.26
CA HIS A 374 -3.13 -19.43 -10.51
C HIS A 374 -4.17 -18.76 -11.41
N PHE A 375 -3.95 -17.56 -11.96
CA PHE A 375 -4.91 -16.89 -12.86
C PHE A 375 -5.27 -17.74 -14.07
N VAL A 376 -4.26 -18.33 -14.71
CA VAL A 376 -4.46 -19.19 -15.89
C VAL A 376 -5.34 -20.37 -15.50
N HIS A 377 -4.91 -21.18 -14.55
CA HIS A 377 -5.62 -22.39 -14.16
C HIS A 377 -7.01 -22.12 -13.56
N ARG A 378 -7.14 -21.06 -12.76
CA ARG A 378 -8.40 -20.73 -12.07
C ARG A 378 -9.43 -20.10 -12.99
N PHE A 379 -9.01 -19.37 -14.02
CA PHE A 379 -9.93 -18.52 -14.78
C PHE A 379 -9.92 -18.67 -16.30
N THR A 380 -8.83 -19.05 -16.97
CA THR A 380 -8.81 -18.99 -18.46
C THR A 380 -9.88 -19.88 -19.11
N HIS A 381 -10.19 -21.03 -18.50
CA HIS A 381 -11.28 -21.91 -18.93
C HIS A 381 -12.69 -21.29 -18.82
N ARG A 382 -12.84 -20.14 -18.15
CA ARG A 382 -14.09 -19.38 -17.98
C ARG A 382 -14.12 -18.10 -18.81
N VAL A 383 -13.11 -17.86 -19.66
CA VAL A 383 -13.08 -16.68 -20.50
C VAL A 383 -14.20 -16.73 -21.53
N VAL A 384 -15.02 -15.69 -21.52
CA VAL A 384 -16.18 -15.55 -22.42
C VAL A 384 -16.20 -14.17 -23.05
N ARG A 385 -16.92 -14.05 -24.16
CA ARG A 385 -17.17 -12.78 -24.85
C ARG A 385 -17.83 -11.75 -23.93
N GLY A 386 -17.25 -10.57 -23.81
CA GLY A 386 -17.72 -9.50 -22.92
C GLY A 386 -17.32 -9.65 -21.44
N LEU A 387 -16.36 -10.52 -21.14
CA LEU A 387 -15.64 -10.56 -19.87
C LEU A 387 -14.81 -9.29 -19.70
N LEU A 388 -14.77 -8.75 -18.47
CA LEU A 388 -13.93 -7.61 -18.10
C LEU A 388 -12.77 -8.10 -17.23
N ILE A 389 -11.53 -7.81 -17.61
CA ILE A 389 -10.32 -8.15 -16.86
C ILE A 389 -9.66 -6.86 -16.37
N ALA A 390 -9.55 -6.71 -15.06
CA ALA A 390 -8.80 -5.68 -14.37
C ALA A 390 -7.43 -6.23 -13.99
N LEU A 391 -6.37 -5.81 -14.68
CA LEU A 391 -5.03 -6.35 -14.54
C LEU A 391 -4.08 -5.36 -13.85
N GLY A 392 -3.66 -5.68 -12.63
CA GLY A 392 -2.56 -4.98 -11.99
C GLY A 392 -1.21 -5.43 -12.57
N ARG A 393 -0.41 -4.46 -12.99
CA ARG A 393 0.93 -4.70 -13.52
C ARG A 393 1.98 -4.21 -12.53
N PRO A 394 2.89 -5.09 -12.05
CA PRO A 394 4.06 -4.65 -11.32
C PRO A 394 4.97 -3.82 -12.25
N ASP A 395 5.78 -2.92 -11.69
CA ASP A 395 6.65 -2.06 -12.49
C ASP A 395 7.88 -2.85 -12.97
N GLY A 396 7.83 -3.42 -14.17
CA GLY A 396 8.92 -4.24 -14.70
C GLY A 396 10.20 -3.48 -15.00
N ARG A 397 10.20 -2.14 -14.89
CA ARG A 397 11.43 -1.34 -14.87
C ARG A 397 12.28 -1.63 -13.62
N LEU A 398 11.70 -2.15 -12.54
CA LEU A 398 12.46 -2.67 -11.40
C LEU A 398 13.06 -4.04 -11.74
N TYR A 399 14.31 -4.27 -11.36
CA TYR A 399 15.04 -5.51 -11.68
C TYR A 399 14.31 -6.77 -11.19
N SER A 400 13.87 -6.72 -9.94
CA SER A 400 13.14 -7.79 -9.26
C SER A 400 11.74 -8.05 -9.84
N GLN A 401 11.14 -7.06 -10.51
CA GLN A 401 9.75 -7.14 -10.98
C GLN A 401 9.62 -7.36 -12.50
N THR A 402 10.69 -7.23 -13.28
CA THR A 402 10.62 -7.45 -14.75
C THR A 402 10.03 -8.80 -15.09
N LYS A 403 10.53 -9.84 -14.41
CA LYS A 403 10.08 -11.21 -14.64
C LYS A 403 8.61 -11.37 -14.24
N SER A 404 8.21 -10.77 -13.13
CA SER A 404 6.81 -10.76 -12.68
C SER A 404 5.92 -10.09 -13.72
N GLU A 405 6.29 -8.90 -14.23
CA GLU A 405 5.51 -8.20 -15.25
C GLU A 405 5.39 -9.03 -16.54
N SER A 406 6.49 -9.63 -17.01
CA SER A 406 6.48 -10.55 -18.16
C SER A 406 5.54 -11.73 -17.95
N TRP A 407 5.53 -12.34 -16.76
CA TRP A 407 4.63 -13.45 -16.42
C TRP A 407 3.16 -13.01 -16.39
N VAL A 408 2.88 -11.83 -15.84
CA VAL A 408 1.53 -11.24 -15.85
C VAL A 408 1.04 -11.04 -17.28
N LEU A 409 1.87 -10.50 -18.17
CA LEU A 409 1.52 -10.30 -19.58
C LEU A 409 1.35 -11.62 -20.34
N LEU A 410 2.13 -12.66 -20.03
CA LEU A 410 1.98 -13.98 -20.62
C LEU A 410 0.66 -14.64 -20.19
N GLY A 411 0.32 -14.58 -18.90
CA GLY A 411 -0.97 -15.06 -18.40
C GLY A 411 -2.15 -14.32 -19.05
N LEU A 412 -2.01 -13.01 -19.24
CA LEU A 412 -2.99 -12.21 -19.97
C LEU A 412 -3.11 -12.65 -21.43
N LEU A 413 -1.99 -12.87 -22.13
CA LEU A 413 -1.99 -13.32 -23.52
C LEU A 413 -2.76 -14.63 -23.67
N GLN A 414 -2.56 -15.58 -22.75
CA GLN A 414 -3.32 -16.84 -22.76
C GLN A 414 -4.83 -16.63 -22.60
N ALA A 415 -5.25 -15.67 -21.75
CA ALA A 415 -6.67 -15.30 -21.65
C ALA A 415 -7.20 -14.61 -22.92
N LYS A 416 -6.40 -13.75 -23.54
CA LYS A 416 -6.75 -13.00 -24.76
C LYS A 416 -6.81 -13.87 -26.02
N VAL A 417 -6.04 -14.95 -26.08
CA VAL A 417 -6.08 -15.91 -27.21
C VAL A 417 -7.39 -16.69 -27.24
N ILE A 418 -8.08 -16.83 -26.11
CA ILE A 418 -9.39 -17.47 -26.04
C ILE A 418 -10.43 -16.52 -26.62
N THR A 419 -10.80 -16.78 -27.88
CA THR A 419 -11.79 -15.99 -28.61
C THR A 419 -13.04 -16.80 -28.89
N SER A 420 -14.19 -16.13 -28.84
CA SER A 420 -15.46 -16.67 -29.30
C SER A 420 -16.05 -15.69 -30.30
N TRP A 421 -16.28 -16.15 -31.53
CA TRP A 421 -16.75 -15.31 -32.65
C TRP A 421 -15.83 -14.11 -32.92
N GLY A 422 -14.51 -14.31 -32.80
CA GLY A 422 -13.50 -13.28 -32.99
C GLY A 422 -13.46 -12.19 -31.90
N HIS A 423 -14.25 -12.33 -30.83
CA HIS A 423 -14.28 -11.36 -29.74
C HIS A 423 -13.42 -11.83 -28.57
N GLN A 424 -12.64 -10.89 -28.03
CA GLN A 424 -11.73 -11.06 -26.89
C GLN A 424 -12.32 -10.47 -25.61
N PRO A 425 -11.83 -10.86 -24.42
CA PRO A 425 -12.14 -10.14 -23.19
C PRO A 425 -11.64 -8.69 -23.26
N GLU A 426 -12.34 -7.76 -22.62
CA GLU A 426 -11.87 -6.38 -22.47
C GLU A 426 -10.94 -6.28 -21.26
N VAL A 427 -9.76 -5.70 -21.46
CA VAL A 427 -8.68 -5.66 -20.49
C VAL A 427 -8.31 -4.22 -20.19
N VAL A 428 -8.48 -3.83 -18.93
CA VAL A 428 -7.91 -2.61 -18.38
C VAL A 428 -6.71 -3.00 -17.53
N SER A 429 -5.54 -2.46 -17.85
CA SER A 429 -4.37 -2.63 -16.99
C SER A 429 -4.03 -1.36 -16.24
N ILE A 430 -3.60 -1.50 -14.98
CA ILE A 430 -3.15 -0.40 -14.13
C ILE A 430 -1.74 -0.71 -13.63
N GLY A 431 -0.81 0.22 -13.79
CA GLY A 431 0.58 0.06 -13.34
C GLY A 431 1.44 1.28 -13.63
N HIS A 432 2.70 1.23 -13.21
CA HIS A 432 3.64 2.36 -13.30
C HIS A 432 4.48 2.38 -14.58
N ASN A 433 4.71 1.22 -15.20
CA ASN A 433 5.46 1.11 -16.43
C ASN A 433 4.63 1.70 -17.59
N PRO A 434 5.07 2.80 -18.25
CA PRO A 434 4.32 3.45 -19.33
C PRO A 434 4.15 2.59 -20.59
N TYR A 435 4.84 1.44 -20.68
CA TYR A 435 4.68 0.51 -21.78
C TYR A 435 3.23 0.05 -21.93
N HIS A 436 2.69 0.19 -23.14
CA HIS A 436 1.34 -0.23 -23.51
C HIS A 436 1.41 -1.52 -24.36
N PRO A 437 1.17 -2.71 -23.77
CA PRO A 437 1.16 -3.96 -24.51
C PRO A 437 0.00 -3.98 -25.52
N ALA A 438 0.21 -4.58 -26.69
CA ALA A 438 -0.84 -4.74 -27.69
C ALA A 438 -2.04 -5.59 -27.20
N VAL A 439 -1.82 -6.44 -26.19
CA VAL A 439 -2.86 -7.30 -25.60
C VAL A 439 -3.77 -6.58 -24.60
N VAL A 440 -3.49 -5.33 -24.26
CA VAL A 440 -4.26 -4.51 -23.32
C VAL A 440 -5.12 -3.52 -24.10
N ASP A 441 -6.43 -3.44 -23.81
CA ASP A 441 -7.31 -2.49 -24.51
C ASP A 441 -7.23 -1.07 -23.94
N THR A 442 -6.96 -0.94 -22.64
CA THR A 442 -6.74 0.36 -22.00
C THR A 442 -5.69 0.23 -20.90
N HIS A 443 -4.57 0.93 -21.04
CA HIS A 443 -3.59 1.07 -19.98
C HIS A 443 -3.76 2.40 -19.24
N LEU A 444 -3.98 2.33 -17.92
CA LEU A 444 -4.01 3.47 -17.03
C LEU A 444 -2.67 3.54 -16.29
N GLN A 445 -1.81 4.43 -16.77
CA GLN A 445 -0.52 4.68 -16.15
C GLN A 445 -0.72 5.43 -14.81
N LEU A 446 -0.15 4.87 -13.75
CA LEU A 446 -0.07 5.50 -12.44
C LEU A 446 1.05 6.54 -12.39
N PRO A 447 0.93 7.56 -11.54
CA PRO A 447 1.95 8.59 -11.45
C PRO A 447 3.27 8.01 -10.92
N THR A 448 4.36 8.25 -11.63
CA THR A 448 5.71 7.81 -11.23
C THR A 448 6.37 8.88 -10.35
N ASN A 449 5.83 9.06 -9.15
CA ASN A 449 6.34 10.08 -8.22
C ASN A 449 7.55 9.61 -7.41
N ARG A 450 7.83 8.29 -7.37
CA ARG A 450 9.00 7.75 -6.66
C ARG A 450 10.32 8.23 -7.30
N PRO A 451 11.41 8.36 -6.53
CA PRO A 451 12.73 8.57 -7.12
C PRO A 451 13.14 7.36 -7.98
N ARG A 452 14.07 7.60 -8.92
CA ARG A 452 14.62 6.54 -9.77
C ARG A 452 15.46 5.61 -8.91
N LEU A 453 15.40 4.32 -9.19
CA LEU A 453 16.33 3.37 -8.60
C LEU A 453 17.63 3.32 -9.39
N LEU A 454 18.69 2.89 -8.70
CA LEU A 454 20.01 2.69 -9.29
C LEU A 454 19.97 1.92 -10.61
N VAL A 455 19.20 0.83 -10.69
CA VAL A 455 19.08 0.03 -11.93
C VAL A 455 18.49 0.84 -13.08
N GLU A 456 17.45 1.63 -12.82
CA GLU A 456 16.81 2.45 -13.86
C GLU A 456 17.73 3.57 -14.35
N ALA A 457 18.59 4.09 -13.46
CA ALA A 457 19.60 5.06 -13.84
C ALA A 457 20.69 4.40 -14.70
N LEU A 458 21.23 3.26 -14.27
CA LEU A 458 22.27 2.52 -15.00
C LEU A 458 21.83 2.17 -16.43
N GLU A 459 20.57 1.78 -16.60
CA GLU A 459 20.03 1.38 -17.89
C GLU A 459 19.54 2.56 -18.76
N HIS A 460 19.42 3.77 -18.19
CA HIS A 460 18.83 4.92 -18.87
C HIS A 460 17.45 4.59 -19.44
N THR A 461 16.58 4.03 -18.59
CA THR A 461 15.25 3.55 -18.96
C THR A 461 14.14 4.51 -18.46
N PRO A 462 14.10 5.81 -18.88
CA PRO A 462 13.05 6.71 -18.44
C PRO A 462 11.70 6.48 -19.17
N GLY A 463 11.69 5.70 -20.25
CA GLY A 463 10.55 5.56 -21.16
C GLY A 463 9.74 4.27 -21.01
N ALA A 464 8.77 4.12 -21.92
CA ALA A 464 8.01 2.90 -22.11
C ALA A 464 8.92 1.79 -22.63
N ILE A 465 9.06 0.70 -21.86
CA ILE A 465 9.93 -0.42 -22.22
C ILE A 465 9.17 -1.72 -22.08
N ASP A 466 9.30 -2.55 -23.11
CA ASP A 466 8.79 -3.92 -23.08
C ASP A 466 9.55 -4.74 -22.02
N PRO A 467 8.87 -5.27 -20.98
CA PRO A 467 9.52 -6.06 -19.94
C PRO A 467 10.21 -7.30 -20.50
N ASN A 468 9.75 -7.88 -21.61
CA ASN A 468 10.40 -9.05 -22.22
C ASN A 468 11.76 -8.68 -22.85
N GLN A 469 11.83 -7.54 -23.54
CA GLN A 469 13.09 -7.03 -24.09
C GLN A 469 14.05 -6.62 -22.97
N LEU A 470 13.51 -5.99 -21.92
CA LEU A 470 14.29 -5.60 -20.75
C LEU A 470 14.85 -6.82 -20.02
N TRP A 471 14.04 -7.88 -19.85
CA TRP A 471 14.47 -9.14 -19.26
C TRP A 471 15.58 -9.80 -20.09
N ALA A 472 15.44 -9.84 -21.42
CA ALA A 472 16.48 -10.36 -22.30
C ALA A 472 17.78 -9.54 -22.17
N THR A 473 17.68 -8.21 -22.18
CA THR A 473 18.82 -7.29 -22.03
C THR A 473 19.53 -7.49 -20.68
N ARG A 474 18.77 -7.58 -19.58
CA ARG A 474 19.29 -7.81 -18.22
C ARG A 474 19.98 -9.15 -18.08
N ARG A 475 19.46 -10.20 -18.73
CA ARG A 475 20.13 -11.51 -18.79
C ARG A 475 21.50 -11.42 -19.47
N HIS A 476 21.65 -10.54 -20.46
CA HIS A 476 22.95 -10.28 -21.09
C HIS A 476 23.90 -9.45 -20.22
N MET A 477 23.37 -8.58 -19.35
CA MET A 477 24.16 -7.83 -18.36
C MET A 477 24.80 -8.76 -17.32
N VAL A 478 24.02 -9.69 -16.75
CA VAL A 478 24.53 -10.67 -15.76
C VAL A 478 25.55 -11.63 -16.40
N THR A 479 25.41 -11.92 -17.69
CA THR A 479 26.34 -12.82 -18.41
C THR A 479 27.57 -12.10 -19.01
N GLY A 480 27.84 -10.85 -18.62
CA GLY A 480 29.13 -10.19 -18.84
C GLY A 480 29.36 -9.55 -20.22
N LYS A 481 28.32 -9.29 -21.02
CA LYS A 481 28.45 -8.79 -22.40
C LYS A 481 28.23 -7.28 -22.61
N PHE A 482 28.13 -6.46 -21.55
CA PHE A 482 27.70 -5.05 -21.66
C PHE A 482 28.72 -4.03 -21.13
N PRO A 483 28.92 -2.88 -21.79
CA PRO A 483 29.79 -1.79 -21.31
C PRO A 483 29.08 -0.94 -20.24
N LEU A 484 28.81 -1.53 -19.07
CA LEU A 484 28.16 -0.86 -17.92
C LEU A 484 29.04 0.21 -17.26
N HIS A 485 30.35 0.15 -17.51
CA HIS A 485 31.37 0.97 -16.89
C HIS A 485 31.25 2.47 -17.21
N GLU A 486 31.07 2.85 -18.49
CA GLU A 486 30.98 4.27 -18.88
C GLU A 486 29.77 4.95 -18.28
N LYS A 487 28.64 4.25 -18.23
CA LYS A 487 27.38 4.80 -17.71
C LYS A 487 27.43 4.97 -16.19
N ALA A 488 28.03 4.02 -15.48
CA ALA A 488 28.24 4.18 -14.04
C ALA A 488 29.13 5.39 -13.73
N GLN A 489 30.18 5.65 -14.53
CA GLN A 489 31.02 6.84 -14.38
C GLN A 489 30.28 8.14 -14.69
N GLN A 490 29.49 8.17 -15.78
CA GLN A 490 28.66 9.35 -16.11
C GLN A 490 27.68 9.68 -14.99
N LEU A 491 26.99 8.68 -14.42
CA LEU A 491 26.06 8.88 -13.31
C LEU A 491 26.76 9.38 -12.05
N LEU A 492 27.92 8.84 -11.71
CA LEU A 492 28.70 9.32 -10.56
C LEU A 492 29.11 10.78 -10.76
N GLN A 493 29.61 11.13 -11.95
CA GLN A 493 29.96 12.50 -12.28
C GLN A 493 28.74 13.44 -12.18
N GLU A 494 27.59 13.04 -12.72
CA GLU A 494 26.34 13.80 -12.62
C GLU A 494 25.88 14.02 -11.16
N MET A 495 26.07 13.01 -10.30
CA MET A 495 25.75 13.09 -8.88
C MET A 495 26.74 14.00 -8.12
N GLU A 496 28.03 13.94 -8.45
CA GLU A 496 29.07 14.80 -7.89
C GLU A 496 28.87 16.26 -8.32
N ASP A 497 28.57 16.51 -9.59
CA ASP A 497 28.28 17.84 -10.14
C ASP A 497 27.00 18.43 -9.52
N ALA A 498 25.98 17.60 -9.29
CA ALA A 498 24.74 18.00 -8.61
C ALA A 498 24.98 18.37 -7.14
N ALA A 499 25.82 17.59 -6.43
CA ALA A 499 26.20 17.90 -5.06
C ALA A 499 27.04 19.18 -4.98
N ALA A 500 27.94 19.40 -5.95
CA ALA A 500 28.74 20.63 -6.04
C ALA A 500 27.87 21.88 -6.29
N THR A 501 26.86 21.78 -7.16
CA THR A 501 25.91 22.89 -7.41
C THR A 501 25.01 23.17 -6.20
N ALA A 502 24.53 22.13 -5.51
CA ALA A 502 23.75 22.30 -4.28
C ALA A 502 24.57 22.96 -3.15
N ALA A 503 25.87 22.68 -3.05
CA ALA A 503 26.77 23.30 -2.08
C ALA A 503 27.14 24.75 -2.42
N ALA A 504 26.97 25.18 -3.67
CA ALA A 504 27.27 26.53 -4.13
C ALA A 504 26.07 27.51 -4.03
N ALA A 505 24.87 27.02 -3.74
CA ALA A 505 23.70 27.87 -3.57
C ALA A 505 23.80 28.67 -2.26
N PRO A 506 23.80 30.03 -2.29
CA PRO A 506 23.86 30.84 -1.08
C PRO A 506 22.57 30.68 -0.28
N THR A 507 22.70 30.28 0.98
CA THR A 507 21.64 30.28 1.98
C THR A 507 21.22 31.72 2.29
N THR A 508 20.27 32.26 1.53
CA THR A 508 19.58 33.50 1.91
C THR A 508 18.70 33.20 3.12
N ALA A 509 19.15 33.62 4.29
CA ALA A 509 18.38 33.62 5.53
C ALA A 509 17.20 34.59 5.40
N THR A 510 15.98 34.04 5.37
CA THR A 510 14.73 34.78 5.48
C THR A 510 14.52 35.20 6.94
N THR A 511 14.75 36.47 7.22
CA THR A 511 14.19 37.13 8.41
C THR A 511 12.75 37.51 8.11
N ALA A 512 11.82 36.88 8.82
CA ALA A 512 10.42 37.28 8.85
C ALA A 512 10.22 38.34 9.95
N ALA A 513 9.60 39.46 9.60
CA ALA A 513 9.04 40.40 10.57
C ALA A 513 7.66 40.90 10.09
N ALA A 514 6.81 41.06 11.09
CA ALA A 514 5.36 41.05 11.07
C ALA A 514 4.68 42.36 10.62
N ALA A 515 3.37 42.22 10.40
CA ALA A 515 2.38 43.16 9.89
C ALA A 515 2.05 44.40 10.75
N SER A 516 1.52 45.45 10.10
CA SER A 516 0.27 46.16 10.49
C SER A 516 -0.18 47.11 9.35
N THR A 517 -1.35 47.00 8.69
CA THR A 517 -2.79 47.25 8.97
C THR A 517 -3.29 48.64 8.48
N THR A 518 -4.41 48.62 7.72
CA THR A 518 -5.53 49.65 7.64
C THR A 518 -5.23 51.03 7.00
N THR A 519 -6.06 51.69 6.16
CA THR A 519 -7.43 51.50 5.59
C THR A 519 -7.72 52.60 4.52
N THR A 520 -8.73 52.34 3.65
CA THR A 520 -9.63 53.29 2.91
C THR A 520 -9.03 54.32 1.93
N GLY A 521 -9.53 54.60 0.73
CA GLY A 521 -10.73 54.20 0.00
C GLY A 521 -10.91 55.09 -1.25
N THR A 522 -11.51 54.51 -2.29
CA THR A 522 -12.30 55.13 -3.39
C THR A 522 -11.68 56.07 -4.45
N ALA A 523 -11.75 55.57 -5.69
CA ALA A 523 -12.41 56.16 -6.88
C ALA A 523 -11.57 56.73 -8.04
N ASN A 524 -11.69 56.00 -9.16
CA ASN A 524 -11.90 56.41 -10.54
C ASN A 524 -10.77 56.90 -11.46
N SER A 525 -10.63 56.07 -12.51
CA SER A 525 -10.50 56.38 -13.95
C SER A 525 -9.23 57.05 -14.48
N SER A 526 -8.39 56.19 -15.06
CA SER A 526 -8.00 56.18 -16.48
C SER A 526 -7.15 57.32 -17.07
N PRO A 527 -6.35 57.00 -18.11
CA PRO A 527 -4.96 57.43 -18.17
C PRO A 527 -4.70 58.41 -19.32
N GLN A 528 -3.59 59.15 -19.25
CA GLN A 528 -2.74 59.32 -20.44
C GLN A 528 -1.35 59.89 -20.12
N LEU A 529 -0.39 59.31 -20.84
CA LEU A 529 0.99 59.71 -21.07
C LEU A 529 1.18 61.22 -21.26
N VAL A 530 2.36 61.74 -20.86
CA VAL A 530 3.38 62.32 -21.77
C VAL A 530 4.52 62.96 -20.95
N MET A 531 5.75 62.61 -21.34
CA MET A 531 7.07 63.27 -21.25
C MET A 531 7.46 64.20 -20.09
N GLY A 532 8.71 64.01 -19.61
CA GLY A 532 9.46 64.90 -18.69
C GLY A 532 9.88 66.24 -19.33
N PRO A 533 11.03 66.87 -18.96
CA PRO A 533 12.04 66.53 -17.94
C PRO A 533 12.46 67.76 -17.07
N VAL A 534 13.61 67.62 -16.37
CA VAL A 534 14.56 68.68 -15.93
C VAL A 534 14.37 69.36 -14.57
N ALA A 535 15.39 69.15 -13.72
CA ALA A 535 16.05 70.03 -12.72
C ALA A 535 15.16 70.70 -11.64
N GLU A 536 15.62 71.10 -10.46
CA GLU A 536 16.93 71.55 -10.03
C GLU A 536 16.93 71.67 -8.48
N ALA A 537 18.10 71.45 -7.89
CA ALA A 537 18.65 72.03 -6.65
C ALA A 537 17.75 72.56 -5.50
N LYS A 538 18.02 72.07 -4.28
CA LYS A 538 18.65 72.81 -3.13
C LYS A 538 18.49 71.96 -1.86
N LYS A 539 19.57 71.52 -1.18
CA LYS A 539 20.53 72.23 -0.30
C LYS A 539 19.91 72.62 1.05
N ALA A 540 20.36 71.96 2.13
CA ALA A 540 20.50 72.40 3.54
C ALA A 540 20.42 71.15 4.47
N SER A 541 21.53 70.61 5.00
CA SER A 541 22.37 71.07 6.15
C SER A 541 21.85 70.60 7.53
N GLY A 542 22.75 69.96 8.29
CA GLY A 542 22.62 69.70 9.74
C GLY A 542 23.20 68.32 10.13
N MET A 543 24.51 68.16 10.31
CA MET A 543 25.33 68.35 11.53
C MET A 543 25.05 67.41 12.72
N GLY A 544 26.12 66.71 13.14
CA GLY A 544 26.34 66.09 14.47
C GLY A 544 26.19 64.57 14.49
N GLY A 545 27.13 63.73 14.91
CA GLY A 545 28.44 63.90 15.54
C GLY A 545 28.70 62.73 16.52
N SER A 546 29.90 62.13 16.47
CA SER A 546 30.50 61.20 17.47
C SER A 546 29.88 59.79 17.58
N ALA A 547 30.59 58.69 17.84
CA ALA A 547 31.96 58.44 18.29
C ALA A 547 32.40 57.02 17.85
N ALA A 548 33.71 56.86 17.62
CA ALA A 548 34.38 55.55 17.51
C ALA A 548 34.43 54.84 18.89
N PRO A 549 34.73 53.52 18.91
CA PRO A 549 36.12 53.20 19.21
C PRO A 549 36.73 52.07 18.38
N LYS A 550 38.06 52.14 18.32
CA LYS A 550 39.01 51.21 17.72
C LYS A 550 39.00 49.85 18.44
N GLY A 551 39.10 48.77 17.66
CA GLY A 551 39.44 47.42 18.14
C GLY A 551 40.26 46.69 17.08
N LYS A 552 41.46 46.26 17.48
CA LYS A 552 42.60 45.82 16.66
C LYS A 552 42.42 44.48 15.93
N LEU A 553 43.15 44.40 14.81
CA LEU A 553 43.69 43.22 14.12
C LEU A 553 43.99 42.01 15.03
N ALA A 554 43.55 40.83 14.57
CA ALA A 554 44.33 39.60 14.69
C ALA A 554 44.09 38.72 13.45
N THR A 555 45.09 38.71 12.57
CA THR A 555 45.28 37.76 11.47
C THR A 555 45.54 36.35 12.02
N GLN A 556 44.72 35.37 11.65
CA GLN A 556 45.11 33.97 11.64
C GLN A 556 44.61 33.29 10.37
N GLY A 557 45.56 32.79 9.58
CA GLY A 557 45.33 32.06 8.36
C GLY A 557 44.62 30.73 8.62
N SER A 558 43.58 30.47 7.84
CA SER A 558 42.89 29.19 7.77
C SER A 558 43.17 28.59 6.40
N PHE A 559 43.88 27.47 6.40
CA PHE A 559 44.10 26.60 5.24
C PHE A 559 42.82 26.41 4.44
N ALA A 560 42.90 26.67 3.13
CA ALA A 560 41.88 26.30 2.17
C ALA A 560 41.77 24.77 2.15
N ALA A 561 40.72 24.24 2.78
CA ALA A 561 40.33 22.86 2.57
C ALA A 561 39.83 22.69 1.12
N SER A 562 40.44 21.76 0.40
CA SER A 562 40.11 21.39 -0.96
C SER A 562 38.60 21.12 -1.14
N PRO A 563 37.95 21.54 -2.25
CA PRO A 563 36.50 21.42 -2.46
C PRO A 563 35.97 19.97 -2.38
N SER A 564 36.84 18.96 -2.58
CA SER A 564 36.50 17.54 -2.45
C SER A 564 36.14 17.11 -1.01
N LEU A 565 36.59 17.85 0.01
CA LEU A 565 36.29 17.55 1.43
C LEU A 565 34.92 18.07 1.89
N ARG A 566 34.35 19.08 1.21
CA ARG A 566 33.01 19.63 1.56
C ARG A 566 31.87 18.77 1.03
N ILE A 567 31.99 18.22 -0.19
CA ILE A 567 31.03 17.25 -0.76
C ILE A 567 30.93 16.00 0.13
N ARG A 568 32.07 15.58 0.71
CA ARG A 568 32.19 14.47 1.66
C ARG A 568 31.32 14.63 2.92
N ARG A 569 30.95 15.86 3.28
CA ARG A 569 30.26 16.21 4.55
C ARG A 569 28.74 16.26 4.45
N GLN A 570 28.16 16.52 3.26
CA GLN A 570 26.70 16.65 3.10
C GLN A 570 25.99 15.29 3.00
N LEU A 571 26.55 14.32 2.26
CA LEU A 571 25.99 12.96 2.17
C LEU A 571 26.23 12.11 3.44
N THR A 572 27.07 12.57 4.38
CA THR A 572 27.31 11.89 5.67
C THR A 572 26.47 12.43 6.83
N VAL A 573 25.68 13.50 6.64
CA VAL A 573 24.87 14.08 7.73
C VAL A 573 23.94 13.00 8.32
N TYR A 574 23.26 12.22 7.47
CA TYR A 574 22.37 11.14 7.93
C TYR A 574 23.08 10.06 8.73
N SER A 575 24.28 9.63 8.33
CA SER A 575 25.03 8.59 9.04
C SER A 575 25.38 8.99 10.48
N GLN A 576 25.49 10.30 10.74
CA GLN A 576 25.84 10.87 12.05
C GLN A 576 24.63 11.16 12.93
N MET A 577 23.41 11.20 12.38
CA MET A 577 22.21 11.47 13.17
C MET A 577 21.79 10.27 14.03
N PRO A 578 21.33 10.47 15.28
CA PRO A 578 20.73 9.40 16.06
C PRO A 578 19.49 8.85 15.33
N GLY A 579 19.28 7.53 15.35
CA GLY A 579 18.19 6.93 14.57
C GLY A 579 16.79 7.37 15.01
N GLU A 580 16.62 7.82 16.25
CA GLU A 580 15.37 8.45 16.71
C GLU A 580 15.11 9.77 15.99
N ALA A 581 16.14 10.63 15.81
CA ALA A 581 16.00 11.85 15.02
C ALA A 581 15.66 11.54 13.55
N VAL A 582 16.12 10.41 13.00
CA VAL A 582 15.75 9.99 11.63
C VAL A 582 14.28 9.57 11.55
N LEU A 583 13.69 9.05 12.63
CA LEU A 583 12.26 8.72 12.69
C LEU A 583 11.38 9.95 12.88
N ASP A 584 11.82 10.91 13.69
CA ASP A 584 11.01 12.07 14.05
C ASP A 584 11.13 13.26 13.08
N MET A 585 12.13 13.24 12.20
CA MET A 585 12.36 14.28 11.20
C MET A 585 11.21 14.40 10.19
N SER A 586 10.77 15.63 9.92
CA SER A 586 9.75 15.90 8.91
C SER A 586 10.28 15.73 7.49
N ALA A 587 9.37 15.53 6.53
CA ALA A 587 9.70 15.40 5.11
C ALA A 587 10.51 16.61 4.60
N ASP A 588 10.14 17.81 5.03
CA ASP A 588 10.77 19.05 4.61
C ASP A 588 12.17 19.24 5.20
N GLU A 589 12.46 18.64 6.35
CA GLU A 589 13.80 18.59 6.93
C GLU A 589 14.68 17.52 6.27
N ALA A 590 14.07 16.41 5.84
CA ALA A 590 14.75 15.32 5.14
C ALA A 590 15.10 15.68 3.69
N ARG A 591 14.24 16.44 3.00
CA ARG A 591 14.38 16.79 1.57
C ARG A 591 15.70 17.48 1.21
N PRO A 592 16.15 18.55 1.91
CA PRO A 592 17.44 19.19 1.63
C PRO A 592 18.63 18.25 1.81
N LEU A 593 18.53 17.29 2.73
CA LEU A 593 19.56 16.31 3.02
C LEU A 593 19.69 15.24 1.91
N LEU A 594 18.64 15.05 1.11
CA LEU A 594 18.59 14.13 -0.03
C LEU A 594 19.01 14.78 -1.37
N GLY A 595 19.36 16.07 -1.35
CA GLY A 595 19.67 16.85 -2.56
C GLY A 595 18.43 17.34 -3.31
N ALA A 596 18.63 18.06 -4.42
CA ALA A 596 17.52 18.60 -5.22
C ALA A 596 16.59 17.47 -5.73
N SER A 597 15.28 17.71 -5.64
CA SER A 597 14.19 16.71 -5.74
C SER A 597 14.16 15.82 -7.00
N SER A 598 14.83 16.22 -8.08
CA SER A 598 14.88 15.51 -9.36
C SER A 598 16.06 14.55 -9.52
N LYS A 599 17.05 14.54 -8.61
CA LYS A 599 18.29 13.75 -8.76
C LYS A 599 18.54 12.70 -7.68
N HIS A 600 17.64 12.56 -6.69
CA HIS A 600 17.79 11.52 -5.67
C HIS A 600 17.66 10.11 -6.29
N LEU A 601 18.66 9.26 -6.04
CA LEU A 601 18.76 7.91 -6.58
C LEU A 601 18.63 6.89 -5.45
N VAL A 602 17.54 6.12 -5.44
CA VAL A 602 17.33 5.06 -4.44
C VAL A 602 18.39 3.98 -4.63
N GLY A 603 19.09 3.64 -3.55
CA GLY A 603 20.24 2.74 -3.58
C GLY A 603 21.54 3.39 -4.07
N GLY A 604 21.56 4.69 -4.38
CA GLY A 604 22.79 5.42 -4.74
C GLY A 604 23.84 5.39 -3.63
N HIS A 605 23.40 5.30 -2.36
CA HIS A 605 24.30 5.12 -1.22
C HIS A 605 25.07 3.78 -1.27
N LEU A 606 24.53 2.73 -1.91
CA LEU A 606 25.22 1.45 -2.10
C LEU A 606 26.44 1.63 -3.01
N LEU A 607 26.28 2.43 -4.07
CA LEU A 607 27.40 2.82 -4.93
C LEU A 607 28.45 3.55 -4.09
N TYR A 608 28.08 4.59 -3.35
CA TYR A 608 29.05 5.32 -2.52
C TYR A 608 29.74 4.44 -1.48
N GLY A 609 29.02 3.56 -0.78
CA GLY A 609 29.60 2.65 0.21
C GLY A 609 30.63 1.71 -0.38
N ILE A 610 30.41 1.29 -1.64
CA ILE A 610 31.36 0.51 -2.42
C ILE A 610 32.53 1.41 -2.83
N PHE A 611 32.28 2.55 -3.47
CA PHE A 611 33.33 3.47 -3.97
C PHE A 611 34.19 4.13 -2.88
N LYS A 612 33.73 4.19 -1.63
CA LYS A 612 34.46 4.81 -0.50
C LYS A 612 35.60 3.94 0.06
N LYS A 613 35.65 2.64 -0.26
CA LYS A 613 36.83 1.82 0.06
C LYS A 613 37.94 2.16 -0.91
N ALA A 614 39.12 2.54 -0.41
CA ALA A 614 40.33 2.78 -1.21
C ALA A 614 40.74 1.60 -2.12
N GLU A 615 40.19 0.41 -1.87
CA GLU A 615 40.30 -0.75 -2.74
C GLU A 615 39.58 -0.60 -4.07
N LEU A 616 38.58 0.29 -4.16
CA LEU A 616 37.84 0.49 -5.40
C LEU A 616 38.49 1.46 -6.36
N SER A 617 39.24 2.49 -5.92
CA SER A 617 40.10 3.22 -6.87
C SER A 617 41.13 2.25 -7.49
N LYS A 618 41.68 1.32 -6.70
CA LYS A 618 42.52 0.23 -7.21
C LYS A 618 41.76 -0.76 -8.10
N MET A 619 40.48 -1.00 -7.83
CA MET A 619 39.61 -1.83 -8.68
C MET A 619 39.21 -1.13 -9.97
N TRP A 620 39.05 0.20 -9.95
CA TRP A 620 38.85 1.06 -11.11
C TRP A 620 40.13 1.17 -11.91
N ASP A 621 41.30 1.36 -11.28
CA ASP A 621 42.60 1.22 -11.95
C ASP A 621 42.71 -0.16 -12.60
N LYS A 622 42.29 -1.23 -11.91
CA LYS A 622 42.18 -2.58 -12.49
C LYS A 622 41.14 -2.68 -13.59
N LEU A 623 40.00 -1.99 -13.54
CA LEU A 623 38.94 -2.01 -14.56
C LEU A 623 39.33 -1.21 -15.80
N THR A 624 40.01 -0.08 -15.62
CA THR A 624 40.64 0.71 -16.69
C THR A 624 41.77 -0.09 -17.31
N VAL A 625 42.55 -0.83 -16.51
CA VAL A 625 43.53 -1.82 -16.97
C VAL A 625 42.83 -2.98 -17.69
N VAL A 626 41.69 -3.50 -17.23
CA VAL A 626 40.92 -4.54 -17.92
C VAL A 626 40.35 -4.05 -19.24
N ARG A 627 40.03 -2.77 -19.32
CA ARG A 627 39.54 -2.11 -20.53
C ARG A 627 40.67 -1.85 -21.53
N GLN A 628 41.83 -1.40 -21.04
CA GLN A 628 43.06 -1.34 -21.81
C GLN A 628 43.47 -2.74 -22.27
N LEU A 629 43.40 -3.76 -21.40
CA LEU A 629 43.66 -5.16 -21.71
C LEU A 629 42.62 -5.73 -22.67
N ALA A 630 41.34 -5.36 -22.60
CA ALA A 630 40.31 -5.79 -23.56
C ALA A 630 40.52 -5.14 -24.94
N SER A 631 40.92 -3.86 -24.97
CA SER A 631 41.36 -3.21 -26.21
C SER A 631 42.68 -3.79 -26.75
N LEU A 632 43.58 -4.24 -25.86
CA LEU A 632 44.84 -4.90 -26.21
C LEU A 632 44.68 -6.39 -26.55
N LEU A 633 43.61 -7.05 -26.09
CA LEU A 633 43.19 -8.39 -26.46
C LEU A 633 42.65 -8.42 -27.89
N SER A 634 41.98 -7.33 -28.30
CA SER A 634 41.72 -7.05 -29.71
C SER A 634 43.02 -6.95 -30.53
N THR A 635 44.17 -6.70 -29.90
CA THR A 635 45.50 -6.60 -30.53
C THR A 635 46.52 -7.68 -30.09
N LYS A 636 46.05 -8.86 -29.65
CA LYS A 636 46.81 -10.14 -29.51
C LYS A 636 47.77 -10.39 -28.32
N GLN A 637 47.99 -9.52 -27.34
CA GLN A 637 49.10 -9.74 -26.36
C GLN A 637 48.76 -10.00 -24.88
N VAL A 638 47.51 -10.27 -24.53
CA VAL A 638 47.12 -10.56 -23.13
C VAL A 638 46.54 -11.96 -23.04
N SER A 639 46.79 -12.69 -21.94
CA SER A 639 46.14 -13.98 -21.72
C SER A 639 44.65 -13.78 -21.45
N GLU A 640 43.80 -14.43 -22.25
CA GLU A 640 42.34 -14.39 -22.16
C GLU A 640 41.80 -14.74 -20.75
N SER A 641 42.58 -15.50 -19.97
CA SER A 641 42.27 -15.88 -18.59
C SER A 641 42.15 -14.69 -17.63
N VAL A 642 43.05 -13.71 -17.70
CA VAL A 642 43.10 -12.58 -16.75
C VAL A 642 41.93 -11.61 -16.99
N ALA A 643 41.59 -11.37 -18.25
CA ALA A 643 40.43 -10.55 -18.58
C ALA A 643 39.12 -11.23 -18.15
N ARG A 644 38.99 -12.55 -18.33
CA ARG A 644 37.82 -13.30 -17.83
C ARG A 644 37.69 -13.24 -16.31
N GLU A 645 38.79 -13.40 -15.57
CA GLU A 645 38.78 -13.35 -14.11
C GLU A 645 38.39 -11.97 -13.58
N ALA A 646 38.91 -10.90 -14.19
CA ALA A 646 38.56 -9.55 -13.77
C ALA A 646 37.12 -9.15 -14.13
N VAL A 647 36.62 -9.57 -15.29
CA VAL A 647 35.20 -9.42 -15.65
C VAL A 647 34.31 -10.19 -14.68
N ALA A 648 34.72 -11.39 -14.26
CA ALA A 648 33.98 -12.19 -13.27
C ALA A 648 33.94 -11.50 -11.88
N ALA A 649 35.04 -10.88 -11.44
CA ALA A 649 35.10 -10.15 -10.17
C ALA A 649 34.22 -8.88 -10.15
N VAL A 650 34.14 -8.17 -11.28
CA VAL A 650 33.21 -7.02 -11.43
C VAL A 650 31.77 -7.50 -11.52
N GLY A 651 31.53 -8.61 -12.22
CA GLY A 651 30.22 -9.25 -12.30
C GLY A 651 29.68 -9.63 -10.92
N SER A 652 30.51 -10.25 -10.06
CA SER A 652 30.09 -10.68 -8.72
C SER A 652 29.80 -9.50 -7.79
N THR A 653 30.59 -8.41 -7.86
CA THR A 653 30.32 -7.20 -7.06
C THR A 653 29.05 -6.49 -7.50
N LEU A 654 28.75 -6.45 -8.79
CA LEU A 654 27.49 -5.90 -9.30
C LEU A 654 26.30 -6.79 -8.92
N GLU A 655 26.46 -8.11 -8.99
CA GLU A 655 25.42 -9.06 -8.57
C GLU A 655 25.07 -8.86 -7.09
N ASP A 656 26.07 -8.64 -6.22
CA ASP A 656 25.85 -8.31 -4.81
C ASP A 656 25.08 -7.00 -4.61
N VAL A 657 25.33 -5.98 -5.44
CA VAL A 657 24.58 -4.71 -5.41
C VAL A 657 23.14 -4.92 -5.84
N LEU A 658 22.93 -5.60 -6.96
CA LEU A 658 21.61 -5.91 -7.49
C LEU A 658 20.82 -6.78 -6.51
N HIS A 659 21.48 -7.71 -5.83
CA HIS A 659 20.85 -8.55 -4.81
C HIS A 659 20.39 -7.73 -3.60
N LYS A 660 21.21 -6.79 -3.11
CA LYS A 660 20.80 -5.87 -2.02
C LYS A 660 19.64 -4.97 -2.45
N GLN A 661 19.71 -4.44 -3.67
CA GLN A 661 18.66 -3.60 -4.23
C GLN A 661 17.37 -4.38 -4.49
N THR A 662 17.45 -5.69 -4.74
CA THR A 662 16.27 -6.55 -4.95
C THR A 662 15.34 -6.53 -3.74
N VAL A 663 15.87 -6.54 -2.50
CA VAL A 663 15.06 -6.45 -1.28
C VAL A 663 14.34 -5.09 -1.20
N MET A 664 15.06 -4.01 -1.51
CA MET A 664 14.50 -2.67 -1.56
C MET A 664 13.36 -2.58 -2.59
N GLU A 665 13.59 -3.08 -3.81
CA GLU A 665 12.58 -3.10 -4.87
C GLU A 665 11.36 -3.93 -4.52
N GLN A 666 11.56 -5.09 -3.88
CA GLN A 666 10.45 -5.94 -3.42
C GLN A 666 9.60 -5.22 -2.37
N LEU A 667 10.22 -4.50 -1.43
CA LEU A 667 9.50 -3.70 -0.44
C LEU A 667 8.79 -2.49 -1.06
N LEU A 668 9.42 -1.83 -2.03
CA LEU A 668 8.80 -0.73 -2.78
C LEU A 668 7.54 -1.20 -3.52
N GLU A 669 7.64 -2.34 -4.22
CA GLU A 669 6.52 -2.96 -4.91
C GLU A 669 5.42 -3.40 -3.93
N SER A 670 5.79 -4.11 -2.86
CA SER A 670 4.82 -4.68 -1.93
C SER A 670 4.15 -3.64 -1.04
N ARG A 671 4.83 -2.53 -0.72
CA ARG A 671 4.31 -1.50 0.19
C ARG A 671 3.68 -0.32 -0.51
N TYR A 672 4.26 0.18 -1.59
CA TYR A 672 3.78 1.43 -2.19
C TYR A 672 3.15 1.21 -3.56
N LEU A 673 3.83 0.53 -4.49
CA LEU A 673 3.33 0.42 -5.86
C LEU A 673 2.05 -0.43 -5.95
N SER A 674 2.01 -1.57 -5.26
CA SER A 674 0.78 -2.38 -5.18
C SER A 674 -0.35 -1.70 -4.41
N LEU A 675 -0.03 -0.84 -3.43
CA LEU A 675 -1.04 -0.04 -2.71
C LEU A 675 -1.62 1.08 -3.60
N GLU A 676 -0.79 1.72 -4.42
CA GLU A 676 -1.27 2.67 -5.43
C GLU A 676 -2.19 1.99 -6.46
N ARG A 677 -1.87 0.76 -6.89
CA ARG A 677 -2.77 -0.04 -7.74
C ARG A 677 -4.08 -0.37 -7.03
N LEU A 678 -4.02 -0.80 -5.77
CA LEU A 678 -5.22 -1.04 -4.95
C LEU A 678 -6.13 0.19 -4.90
N LEU A 679 -5.57 1.37 -4.60
CA LEU A 679 -6.29 2.64 -4.56
C LEU A 679 -6.89 3.01 -5.91
N ALA A 680 -6.11 2.90 -6.98
CA ALA A 680 -6.56 3.21 -8.33
C ALA A 680 -7.74 2.32 -8.76
N PHE A 681 -7.65 1.01 -8.51
CA PHE A 681 -8.75 0.08 -8.75
C PHE A 681 -9.97 0.41 -7.89
N MET A 682 -9.80 0.75 -6.61
CA MET A 682 -10.91 1.17 -5.75
C MET A 682 -11.64 2.40 -6.31
N VAL A 683 -10.91 3.41 -6.80
CA VAL A 683 -11.50 4.61 -7.42
C VAL A 683 -12.26 4.24 -8.70
N MET A 684 -11.66 3.44 -9.58
CA MET A 684 -12.28 3.00 -10.82
C MET A 684 -13.57 2.18 -10.55
N PHE A 685 -13.49 1.20 -9.66
CA PHE A 685 -14.64 0.34 -9.32
C PHE A 685 -15.73 1.08 -8.54
N HIS A 686 -15.36 2.03 -7.68
CA HIS A 686 -16.33 2.89 -7.02
C HIS A 686 -17.07 3.76 -8.05
N ALA A 687 -16.38 4.36 -9.01
CA ALA A 687 -17.01 5.11 -10.09
C ALA A 687 -17.94 4.23 -10.95
N MET A 688 -17.55 2.98 -11.19
CA MET A 688 -18.36 1.99 -11.88
C MET A 688 -19.64 1.66 -11.08
N ALA A 689 -19.50 1.26 -9.82
CA ALA A 689 -20.61 0.92 -8.93
C ALA A 689 -21.56 2.11 -8.73
N ARG A 690 -21.02 3.31 -8.49
CA ARG A 690 -21.80 4.53 -8.31
C ARG A 690 -22.62 4.85 -9.56
N ARG A 691 -22.03 4.77 -10.75
CA ARG A 691 -22.76 5.03 -12.00
C ARG A 691 -23.87 4.00 -12.25
N THR A 692 -23.65 2.73 -11.90
CA THR A 692 -24.67 1.69 -11.99
C THR A 692 -25.79 1.91 -10.97
N ALA A 693 -25.43 2.25 -9.74
CA ALA A 693 -26.38 2.51 -8.66
C ALA A 693 -27.22 3.78 -8.90
N ASP A 694 -26.65 4.83 -9.49
CA ASP A 694 -27.38 6.06 -9.81
C ASP A 694 -28.31 5.91 -11.04
N TRP A 695 -28.29 4.77 -11.74
CA TRP A 695 -29.12 4.56 -12.93
C TRP A 695 -30.56 4.19 -12.53
N TRP A 696 -31.52 5.07 -12.81
CA TRP A 696 -32.94 4.81 -12.58
C TRP A 696 -33.46 3.71 -13.52
N PRO A 697 -34.26 2.73 -13.04
CA PRO A 697 -34.87 2.59 -11.71
C PRO A 697 -34.09 1.77 -10.67
N LEU A 698 -32.80 1.49 -10.87
CA LEU A 698 -32.03 0.55 -10.05
C LEU A 698 -31.50 1.12 -8.73
N THR A 699 -31.84 2.33 -8.31
CA THR A 699 -31.20 3.03 -7.18
C THR A 699 -30.95 2.13 -5.96
N PHE A 700 -29.68 1.83 -5.66
CA PHE A 700 -29.25 1.01 -4.52
C PHE A 700 -28.07 1.63 -3.76
N ASP A 701 -27.95 1.33 -2.47
CA ASP A 701 -26.85 1.82 -1.62
C ASP A 701 -25.59 0.96 -1.81
N ILE A 702 -24.53 1.54 -2.37
CA ILE A 702 -23.24 0.85 -2.59
C ILE A 702 -22.42 0.65 -1.30
N ALA A 703 -22.82 1.28 -0.18
CA ALA A 703 -22.10 1.20 1.09
C ALA A 703 -22.56 0.04 1.98
N ARG A 704 -23.66 -0.65 1.62
CA ARG A 704 -24.30 -1.71 2.41
C ARG A 704 -24.43 -3.01 1.63
N SER A 705 -24.62 -4.12 2.35
CA SER A 705 -25.01 -5.40 1.76
C SER A 705 -26.35 -5.91 2.30
N GLN A 706 -26.86 -6.99 1.70
CA GLN A 706 -28.07 -7.69 2.14
C GLN A 706 -27.96 -8.23 3.58
N SER A 707 -26.73 -8.44 4.09
CA SER A 707 -26.57 -8.94 5.45
C SER A 707 -27.10 -7.96 6.50
N GLY A 708 -27.11 -6.66 6.19
CA GLY A 708 -27.42 -5.60 7.16
C GLY A 708 -26.46 -5.56 8.36
N LEU A 709 -25.43 -6.41 8.37
CA LEU A 709 -24.48 -6.53 9.45
C LEU A 709 -23.44 -5.42 9.29
N ARG A 710 -23.42 -4.50 10.26
CA ARG A 710 -22.37 -3.47 10.34
C ARG A 710 -20.97 -4.07 10.50
N VAL A 711 -20.87 -5.31 10.99
CA VAL A 711 -19.65 -6.11 11.08
C VAL A 711 -20.00 -7.53 10.65
N ALA A 712 -19.47 -7.98 9.51
CA ALA A 712 -19.61 -9.38 9.11
C ALA A 712 -18.97 -10.28 10.18
N THR A 713 -19.79 -11.03 10.91
CA THR A 713 -19.31 -12.05 11.86
C THR A 713 -19.00 -13.30 11.06
N THR A 714 -17.73 -13.49 10.71
CA THR A 714 -17.27 -14.76 10.15
C THR A 714 -17.60 -15.89 11.13
N ALA A 715 -18.15 -17.00 10.64
CA ALA A 715 -18.35 -18.19 11.47
C ALA A 715 -17.01 -18.60 12.09
N ALA A 716 -16.98 -18.72 13.42
CA ALA A 716 -15.86 -19.28 14.15
C ALA A 716 -16.17 -20.74 14.50
N PRO A 717 -15.14 -21.60 14.66
CA PRO A 717 -15.29 -22.96 15.17
C PRO A 717 -15.53 -22.95 16.69
N VAL A 718 -16.45 -22.11 17.16
CA VAL A 718 -16.87 -21.99 18.56
C VAL A 718 -18.38 -21.89 18.55
N THR A 719 -19.04 -22.77 19.31
CA THR A 719 -20.51 -22.74 19.43
C THR A 719 -20.95 -21.50 20.21
N ALA A 720 -22.15 -20.98 19.93
CA ALA A 720 -22.70 -19.85 20.68
C ALA A 720 -22.80 -20.15 22.20
N SER A 721 -23.08 -21.40 22.56
CA SER A 721 -23.09 -21.86 23.96
C SER A 721 -21.72 -21.80 24.64
N GLU A 722 -20.66 -22.22 23.95
CA GLU A 722 -19.28 -22.09 24.47
C GLU A 722 -18.90 -20.61 24.66
N LEU A 723 -19.41 -19.74 23.80
CA LEU A 723 -19.20 -18.31 23.92
C LEU A 723 -19.86 -17.73 25.16
N GLU A 724 -21.17 -17.95 25.31
CA GLU A 724 -21.96 -17.46 26.44
C GLU A 724 -21.35 -17.95 27.76
N GLN A 725 -20.91 -19.21 27.79
CA GLN A 725 -20.19 -19.76 28.93
C GLN A 725 -18.87 -19.01 29.18
N SER A 726 -18.01 -18.81 28.16
CA SER A 726 -16.74 -18.09 28.33
C SER A 726 -16.93 -16.64 28.80
N TRP A 727 -17.99 -15.98 28.34
CA TRP A 727 -18.32 -14.61 28.75
C TRP A 727 -18.86 -14.57 30.17
N ALA A 728 -19.72 -15.52 30.54
CA ALA A 728 -20.21 -15.68 31.90
C ALA A 728 -19.05 -15.96 32.87
N GLU A 729 -18.09 -16.82 32.50
CA GLU A 729 -16.88 -17.11 33.27
C GLU A 729 -15.99 -15.87 33.42
N THR A 730 -15.80 -15.08 32.35
CA THR A 730 -15.01 -13.85 32.41
C THR A 730 -15.68 -12.79 33.29
N LEU A 731 -16.99 -12.57 33.12
CA LEU A 731 -17.79 -11.65 33.94
C LEU A 731 -17.79 -12.07 35.40
N ALA A 732 -17.93 -13.37 35.68
CA ALA A 732 -17.85 -13.91 37.03
C ALA A 732 -16.45 -13.68 37.63
N GLY A 733 -15.39 -13.90 36.85
CA GLY A 733 -14.02 -13.59 37.24
C GLY A 733 -13.81 -12.12 37.61
N ASP A 734 -14.26 -11.19 36.75
CA ASP A 734 -14.17 -9.75 36.99
C ASP A 734 -14.94 -9.35 38.27
N VAL A 735 -16.11 -9.94 38.52
CA VAL A 735 -16.91 -9.70 39.73
C VAL A 735 -16.19 -10.22 40.98
N VAL A 736 -15.58 -11.39 40.90
CA VAL A 736 -14.81 -11.98 42.02
C VAL A 736 -13.56 -11.17 42.31
N GLU A 737 -12.82 -10.74 41.29
CA GLU A 737 -11.62 -9.91 41.42
C GLU A 737 -11.99 -8.54 42.02
N ALA A 738 -13.03 -7.89 41.51
CA ALA A 738 -13.54 -6.64 42.08
C ALA A 738 -14.03 -6.81 43.55
N ALA A 739 -14.60 -7.96 43.90
CA ALA A 739 -14.99 -8.26 45.28
C ALA A 739 -13.76 -8.48 46.18
N ALA A 740 -12.70 -9.12 45.67
CA ALA A 740 -11.44 -9.30 46.37
C ALA A 740 -10.75 -7.94 46.62
N GLU A 741 -10.66 -7.09 45.59
CA GLU A 741 -10.12 -5.73 45.72
C GLU A 741 -10.87 -4.89 46.75
N ARG A 742 -12.21 -4.99 46.78
CA ARG A 742 -13.05 -4.32 47.81
C ARG A 742 -12.76 -4.84 49.21
N ARG A 743 -12.57 -6.16 49.38
CA ARG A 743 -12.20 -6.75 50.68
C ARG A 743 -10.81 -6.29 51.14
N GLU A 744 -9.83 -6.25 50.24
CA GLU A 744 -8.50 -5.73 50.55
C GLU A 744 -8.52 -4.23 50.89
N ALA A 745 -9.29 -3.43 50.16
CA ALA A 745 -9.48 -2.02 50.46
C ALA A 745 -10.12 -1.81 51.84
N ALA A 746 -11.18 -2.57 52.16
CA ALA A 746 -11.82 -2.55 53.46
C ALA A 746 -10.87 -3.01 54.60
N GLY A 747 -10.02 -4.01 54.33
CA GLY A 747 -8.99 -4.47 55.27
C GLY A 747 -7.95 -3.39 55.56
N ARG A 748 -7.44 -2.71 54.51
CA ARG A 748 -6.51 -1.57 54.65
C ARG A 748 -7.11 -0.43 55.45
N GLU A 749 -8.39 -0.13 55.24
CA GLU A 749 -9.07 0.94 55.98
C GLU A 749 -9.29 0.59 57.45
N ARG A 750 -9.68 -0.67 57.77
CA ARG A 750 -9.72 -1.14 59.17
C ARG A 750 -8.37 -1.02 59.86
N LEU A 751 -7.29 -1.37 59.17
CA LEU A 751 -5.94 -1.30 59.74
C LEU A 751 -5.52 0.15 60.03
N ARG A 752 -5.87 1.10 59.13
CA ARG A 752 -5.70 2.54 59.38
C ARG A 752 -6.51 3.03 60.57
N GLN A 753 -7.77 2.60 60.71
CA GLN A 753 -8.61 2.96 61.85
C GLN A 753 -8.00 2.45 63.17
N ILE A 754 -7.55 1.19 63.21
CA ILE A 754 -6.86 0.60 64.37
C ILE A 754 -5.60 1.41 64.72
N LEU A 755 -4.72 1.67 63.75
CA LEU A 755 -3.51 2.49 63.96
C LEU A 755 -3.85 3.90 64.47
N SER A 756 -4.86 4.55 63.88
CA SER A 756 -5.28 5.90 64.30
C SER A 756 -5.83 5.91 65.74
N SER A 757 -6.53 4.85 66.15
CA SER A 757 -7.05 4.70 67.51
C SER A 757 -5.93 4.40 68.52
N TYR A 758 -4.95 3.59 68.13
CA TYR A 758 -3.76 3.29 68.93
C TYR A 758 -2.90 4.54 69.14
N LEU A 759 -2.66 5.32 68.08
CA LEU A 759 -1.93 6.59 68.17
C LEU A 759 -2.68 7.61 69.02
N ARG A 760 -4.01 7.72 68.88
CA ARG A 760 -4.83 8.57 69.76
C ARG A 760 -4.77 8.14 71.21
N ARG A 761 -4.84 6.83 71.51
CA ARG A 761 -4.68 6.32 72.88
C ARG A 761 -3.30 6.63 73.44
N ARG A 762 -2.23 6.42 72.66
CA ARG A 762 -0.86 6.74 73.08
C ARG A 762 -0.63 8.23 73.33
N ALA A 763 -1.26 9.10 72.53
CA ALA A 763 -1.21 10.55 72.73
C ALA A 763 -2.08 11.02 73.91
N ALA A 764 -3.16 10.29 74.23
CA ALA A 764 -4.06 10.60 75.32
C ALA A 764 -3.63 10.02 76.67
N THR A 765 -2.65 9.11 76.73
CA THR A 765 -2.03 8.72 78.01
C THR A 765 -1.14 9.88 78.46
N PRO A 766 -1.49 10.62 79.52
CA PRO A 766 -0.61 11.64 80.05
C PRO A 766 0.64 10.94 80.56
N ALA A 767 1.81 11.51 80.30
CA ALA A 767 3.03 11.16 81.00
C ALA A 767 2.87 11.53 82.49
N ALA A 768 2.16 10.70 83.24
CA ALA A 768 2.07 10.79 84.67
C ALA A 768 3.39 10.26 85.24
N ALA A 769 4.27 11.21 85.55
CA ALA A 769 5.18 11.20 86.68
C ALA A 769 6.06 9.94 86.83
N ALA A 770 7.19 9.96 86.12
CA ALA A 770 8.44 9.54 86.73
C ALA A 770 8.98 10.73 87.53
N ASP A 771 8.65 10.78 88.82
CA ASP A 771 9.55 11.38 89.80
C ASP A 771 9.32 10.79 91.19
N THR A 772 10.30 9.97 91.63
CA THR A 772 10.91 9.87 92.97
C THR A 772 11.29 8.41 93.34
N GLY A 773 12.60 8.16 93.32
CA GLY A 773 13.35 7.54 94.43
C GLY A 773 13.18 6.06 94.77
N GLY A 774 14.27 5.29 94.58
CA GLY A 774 14.83 4.50 95.69
C GLY A 774 14.78 2.96 95.61
N ALA A 775 15.98 2.39 95.44
CA ALA A 775 16.52 1.20 96.12
C ALA A 775 16.15 -0.24 95.70
N LYS A 776 17.25 -0.95 95.37
CA LYS A 776 17.61 -2.37 95.62
C LYS A 776 17.09 -3.51 94.72
N ARG A 777 18.13 -4.22 94.23
CA ARG A 777 18.27 -5.58 93.66
C ARG A 777 17.96 -5.77 92.18
#